data_AF-A0A1L9WSU8-F1
#
_entry.id   AF-A0A1L9WSU8-F1
#
_cell.length_a   1.000
_cell.length_b   1.000
_cell.length_c   1.000
_cell.angle_alpha   90.00
_cell.angle_beta   90.00
_cell.angle_gamma   90.00
#
_symmetry.space_group_name_H-M   'P 1'
#
loop_
_entity.id
_entity.type
_entity.pdbx_description
1 polymer ?
#
loop_
_entity_poly.entity_id
_entity_poly.type
_entity_poly.pdbx_seq_one_letter_code
_entity_poly.pdbx_strand_id
1 'polypeptide(L)'
;MACSSKYPGLQSHGQRADKITVPPPEHSSDSNEWTTLYIVSAPLPPSISAVQFKITSHDQGWCSDPDNGSWSWFDASILGSWHEDQPPAFEDLSDPIYLKSSPHDFGQMLQDRGFYFKDIPGRKDEDNMRSPGVTRCVVKNKIQTGWQNHTVTWRLEDGGENAEFLSLLEEGDRLVVWARAKFRGWLNVVKEVEILISTERVQDFAQPVQSPPIDQLNVVEPSGSQARNDDSLPGIGLPSVEAPKLDLARLQQYVSGLDFQESPHARQVFSRYEKSLATMPMNHPERPGLLGKMGVFLFKRYKYSKDPTDLGKAIAYLQLATLLQPEDPVCSYMYGRSLIARLGFGGSFSDIDIAINHLERALEIGLTDKAMQKETLEILIVGYKVRISYSNTEADLRRAYELMERLDVGTEHGSYKQFEQQELQYLLTRHQRAPAEARGARDGLLSAKTDIQRDELGEQEHIDTAISAAEAALSGLSQSDRSYKALLLGLSTQYMKRYLQAGHSDDLERGISRAEKAVALMEPHDLLGRLSAHFNLSGLLSARWERNRNIADLHAADSHIRIAIGNLPANIFSTAKVAMLLSASHILAFHHEATGDISKLESGIAMLEDINRDGLNLVDRPARSAYLTLLTGLYENLYYATKNLQHLDRAITLLDDEGLHSATIGGSLDPGVYAQYGRLLLQRFRQTRNGSDFQVGSKHLAAVCVSADVLPISRVQIARTLIHFLNHTENWNLAAMAAELALPTLSRLNAHDLQREDQIFINRQISGLASEACVAFCKLNLVGNAVRKLEYARGFVVGHLIDSPSDLSSLKSTHPALAEEYEALRSRTFNHITASLNQSTSQTSHRYDDLKELRECEDKIREITGFEDFPQTLSKQVLGDLLREGPIIIVNATCVSTDAIIMTIPRGWVLHLPEMGSKAPPEFVRRLLSHENFRCTTGDSNKRDMEPELSPEDFTHEWLSWLWFTCVKPCLDGLGAQGELSLEEPRSRVWWIGAGAASGLPFHAAGDYRNGGHTDGQSCLDRVIPSYIPSLRALKNARSRAAQVLPLQQATSSLLVVTMPETPGHGALASVRREAQGIIRAAEPSLRVTELPGPSTADVLAQLGNSDIVHFACHGYSDPSNPTSSHLVLQKQGVSGMGMVPDTLEVSALLDTQTISASFRTDVTV
;
A
#
# COMPACT_ATOMS: atom_id res chain seq x y z
N MET A 1 -19.54 5.15 51.87
CA MET A 1 -20.38 4.59 50.79
C MET A 1 -19.58 3.47 50.16
N ALA A 2 -20.11 2.26 50.21
CA ALA A 2 -19.46 1.05 49.71
C ALA A 2 -19.33 1.09 48.18
N CYS A 3 -18.14 0.81 47.66
CA CYS A 3 -17.96 0.31 46.31
C CYS A 3 -17.06 -0.93 46.44
N SER A 4 -17.73 -2.08 46.42
CA SER A 4 -17.14 -3.42 46.44
C SER A 4 -16.12 -3.59 45.31
N SER A 5 -14.95 -4.14 45.63
CA SER A 5 -13.93 -4.57 44.68
C SER A 5 -14.54 -5.50 43.62
N LYS A 6 -14.47 -5.09 42.36
CA LYS A 6 -15.07 -5.79 41.20
C LYS A 6 -14.32 -7.07 40.76
N TYR A 7 -13.52 -7.68 41.62
CA TYR A 7 -12.73 -8.87 41.32
C TYR A 7 -12.70 -9.79 42.56
N PRO A 8 -13.49 -10.88 42.63
CA PRO A 8 -13.44 -11.82 43.75
C PRO A 8 -12.13 -12.62 43.65
N GLY A 9 -11.22 -12.45 44.61
CA GLY A 9 -10.05 -13.34 44.75
C GLY A 9 -8.67 -12.67 44.68
N LEU A 10 -8.54 -11.37 44.39
CA LEU A 10 -7.27 -10.64 44.46
C LEU A 10 -7.13 -9.90 45.79
N GLN A 11 -6.12 -10.24 46.60
CA GLN A 11 -5.81 -9.62 47.88
C GLN A 11 -4.51 -8.80 47.79
N SER A 12 -4.47 -7.64 48.45
CA SER A 12 -3.28 -6.76 48.44
C SER A 12 -2.20 -7.33 49.36
N HIS A 13 -1.00 -7.57 48.82
CA HIS A 13 0.14 -8.15 49.52
C HIS A 13 1.35 -7.20 49.57
N GLY A 14 1.20 -5.97 49.08
CA GLY A 14 2.16 -4.89 49.28
C GLY A 14 1.65 -3.60 48.64
N GLN A 15 1.65 -2.50 49.39
CA GLN A 15 1.30 -1.17 48.87
C GLN A 15 2.26 -0.13 49.42
N ARG A 16 2.73 0.77 48.55
CA ARG A 16 3.52 1.93 48.92
C ARG A 16 3.07 3.13 48.09
N ALA A 17 2.74 4.24 48.75
CA ALA A 17 2.24 5.47 48.14
C ALA A 17 3.16 6.67 48.39
N ASP A 18 4.48 6.41 48.42
CA ASP A 18 5.49 7.46 48.60
C ASP A 18 5.97 7.96 47.25
N LYS A 19 5.94 9.27 47.05
CA LYS A 19 6.45 9.88 45.83
C LYS A 19 7.98 9.81 45.78
N ILE A 20 8.52 9.09 44.82
CA ILE A 20 9.97 8.95 44.61
C ILE A 20 10.32 9.36 43.18
N THR A 21 11.45 10.04 43.02
CA THR A 21 12.02 10.38 41.72
C THR A 21 13.30 9.57 41.51
N VAL A 22 13.45 8.92 40.35
CA VAL A 22 14.61 8.10 40.01
C VAL A 22 15.34 8.68 38.79
N PRO A 23 16.62 9.07 38.92
CA PRO A 23 17.36 9.23 40.18
C PRO A 23 16.82 10.40 41.04
N PRO A 24 17.06 10.41 42.36
CA PRO A 24 16.73 11.52 43.23
C PRO A 24 17.43 12.81 42.76
N PRO A 25 16.80 13.98 42.91
CA PRO A 25 17.34 15.26 42.41
C PRO A 25 18.73 15.61 42.93
N GLU A 26 19.11 15.05 44.08
CA GLU A 26 20.35 15.37 44.81
C GLU A 26 21.52 14.42 44.50
N HIS A 27 21.31 13.38 43.69
CA HIS A 27 22.30 12.32 43.45
C HIS A 27 23.20 12.60 42.22
N SER A 28 24.52 12.66 42.41
CA SER A 28 25.52 12.93 41.36
C SER A 28 26.41 11.71 41.05
N SER A 29 25.84 10.52 40.82
CA SER A 29 26.64 9.31 40.53
C SER A 29 27.10 9.24 39.07
N ASP A 30 28.22 8.57 38.80
CA ASP A 30 28.77 8.41 37.45
C ASP A 30 28.11 7.34 36.55
N SER A 31 27.09 6.63 37.05
CA SER A 31 26.35 5.63 36.26
C SER A 31 25.47 6.28 35.19
N ASN A 32 25.30 5.61 34.05
CA ASN A 32 24.32 6.00 33.03
C ASN A 32 22.91 5.45 33.35
N GLU A 33 22.81 4.34 34.10
CA GLU A 33 21.55 3.73 34.51
C GLU A 33 21.36 3.81 36.04
N TRP A 34 20.11 4.03 36.49
CA TRP A 34 19.73 4.02 37.91
C TRP A 34 18.60 3.03 38.15
N THR A 35 18.74 2.32 39.26
CA THR A 35 17.77 1.36 39.78
C THR A 35 17.60 1.64 41.27
N THR A 36 16.35 1.76 41.71
CA THR A 36 15.99 1.80 43.13
C THR A 36 14.95 0.71 43.45
N LEU A 37 15.03 0.17 44.65
CA LEU A 37 14.03 -0.74 45.20
C LEU A 37 12.82 0.10 45.63
N TYR A 38 11.68 -0.07 44.98
CA TYR A 38 10.49 0.73 45.30
C TYR A 38 9.63 0.06 46.39
N ILE A 39 9.33 -1.23 46.26
CA ILE A 39 8.52 -1.97 47.24
C ILE A 39 8.89 -3.45 47.29
N VAL A 40 8.75 -4.07 48.46
CA VAL A 40 8.77 -5.53 48.69
C VAL A 40 7.43 -5.97 49.28
N SER A 41 6.88 -7.09 48.80
CA SER A 41 5.64 -7.65 49.33
C SER A 41 5.81 -8.31 50.71
N ALA A 42 4.69 -8.53 51.39
CA ALA A 42 4.59 -9.52 52.46
C ALA A 42 4.91 -10.94 51.93
N PRO A 43 5.25 -11.90 52.82
CA PRO A 43 5.43 -13.29 52.42
C PRO A 43 4.21 -13.80 51.66
N LEU A 44 4.47 -14.53 50.59
CA LEU A 44 3.45 -15.03 49.69
C LEU A 44 2.81 -16.31 50.25
N PRO A 45 1.48 -16.49 50.09
CA PRO A 45 0.80 -17.73 50.41
C PRO A 45 1.15 -18.83 49.39
N PRO A 46 0.90 -20.11 49.72
CA PRO A 46 1.11 -21.20 48.77
C PRO A 46 0.13 -21.10 47.58
N SER A 47 0.53 -21.66 46.44
CA SER A 47 -0.34 -21.85 45.26
C SER A 47 -0.88 -20.55 44.65
N ILE A 48 -0.02 -19.54 44.44
CA ILE A 48 -0.38 -18.32 43.69
C ILE A 48 -0.81 -18.71 42.28
N SER A 49 -1.97 -18.24 41.83
CA SER A 49 -2.52 -18.42 40.49
C SER A 49 -2.35 -17.17 39.62
N ALA A 50 -2.33 -15.98 40.23
CA ALA A 50 -2.20 -14.70 39.56
C ALA A 50 -1.56 -13.61 40.44
N VAL A 51 -0.87 -12.67 39.81
CA VAL A 51 -0.31 -11.45 40.43
C VAL A 51 -0.69 -10.24 39.59
N GLN A 52 -1.20 -9.18 40.21
CA GLN A 52 -1.50 -7.90 39.57
C GLN A 52 -0.68 -6.77 40.19
N PHE A 53 0.03 -6.03 39.34
CA PHE A 53 0.76 -4.83 39.69
C PHE A 53 -0.05 -3.60 39.27
N LYS A 54 -0.36 -2.71 40.21
CA LYS A 54 -0.88 -1.37 39.92
C LYS A 54 0.20 -0.35 40.21
N ILE A 55 0.59 0.44 39.22
CA ILE A 55 1.69 1.40 39.30
C ILE A 55 1.22 2.76 38.81
N THR A 56 1.39 3.80 39.62
CA THR A 56 1.13 5.18 39.23
C THR A 56 2.44 5.95 39.07
N SER A 57 2.77 6.38 37.85
CA SER A 57 4.05 7.04 37.53
C SER A 57 3.91 8.08 36.41
N HIS A 58 4.92 8.93 36.23
CA HIS A 58 5.10 9.75 35.03
C HIS A 58 6.59 10.04 34.78
N ASP A 59 6.91 10.49 33.56
CA ASP A 59 8.28 10.87 33.16
C ASP A 59 8.44 12.40 33.08
N GLN A 60 9.69 12.89 33.04
CA GLN A 60 10.01 14.25 32.58
C GLN A 60 10.77 14.20 31.24
N GLY A 61 10.10 14.57 30.14
CA GLY A 61 10.69 14.67 28.80
C GLY A 61 9.65 14.66 27.69
N TRP A 62 10.06 14.83 26.44
CA TRP A 62 9.24 14.65 25.23
C TRP A 62 10.05 13.88 24.18
N CYS A 63 9.46 12.85 23.57
CA CYS A 63 9.99 12.15 22.39
C CYS A 63 8.82 11.84 21.45
N SER A 64 9.07 11.84 20.14
CA SER A 64 8.04 11.62 19.11
C SER A 64 7.76 10.14 18.79
N ASP A 65 8.48 9.21 19.41
CA ASP A 65 8.25 7.76 19.28
C ASP A 65 7.78 7.19 20.64
N PRO A 66 6.51 6.78 20.78
CA PRO A 66 5.97 6.26 22.03
C PRO A 66 6.42 4.82 22.37
N ASP A 67 6.92 4.04 21.42
CA ASP A 67 7.32 2.63 21.64
C ASP A 67 8.83 2.46 21.88
N ASN A 68 9.63 3.47 21.51
CA ASN A 68 11.09 3.47 21.70
C ASN A 68 11.65 4.70 22.42
N GLY A 69 10.78 5.60 22.92
CA GLY A 69 11.20 6.89 23.48
C GLY A 69 11.33 6.97 25.01
N SER A 70 10.64 6.13 25.79
CA SER A 70 10.76 6.19 27.26
C SER A 70 11.97 5.39 27.73
N TRP A 71 12.81 6.05 28.51
CA TRP A 71 14.03 5.48 29.07
C TRP A 71 13.86 5.16 30.56
N SER A 72 12.62 4.91 31.01
CA SER A 72 12.25 4.48 32.35
C SER A 72 11.24 3.32 32.31
N TRP A 73 11.35 2.40 33.26
CA TRP A 73 10.50 1.21 33.34
C TRP A 73 10.50 0.62 34.75
N PHE A 74 9.69 -0.43 34.92
CA PHE A 74 9.60 -1.20 36.16
C PHE A 74 9.92 -2.68 35.92
N ASP A 75 10.71 -3.26 36.82
CA ASP A 75 11.06 -4.68 36.83
C ASP A 75 10.57 -5.34 38.13
N ALA A 76 10.33 -6.66 38.11
CA ALA A 76 9.98 -7.47 39.28
C ALA A 76 10.97 -8.61 39.53
N SER A 77 11.25 -8.92 40.80
CA SER A 77 12.12 -10.01 41.24
C SER A 77 11.46 -10.88 42.30
N ILE A 78 11.94 -12.12 42.46
CA ILE A 78 11.53 -13.03 43.52
C ILE A 78 12.66 -13.13 44.55
N LEU A 79 12.33 -12.86 45.82
CA LEU A 79 13.22 -13.06 46.95
C LEU A 79 12.81 -14.29 47.75
N GLY A 80 13.71 -15.28 47.78
CA GLY A 80 13.65 -16.39 48.73
C GLY A 80 14.35 -16.01 50.05
N SER A 81 14.01 -16.70 51.13
CA SER A 81 14.63 -16.51 52.44
C SER A 81 15.36 -17.77 52.92
N TRP A 82 16.49 -17.59 53.59
CA TRP A 82 17.25 -18.69 54.21
C TRP A 82 16.73 -19.07 55.62
N HIS A 83 15.81 -18.30 56.20
CA HIS A 83 15.29 -18.49 57.57
C HIS A 83 13.76 -18.35 57.61
N GLU A 84 13.06 -19.46 57.86
CA GLU A 84 11.59 -19.51 57.83
C GLU A 84 10.90 -18.82 59.03
N ASP A 85 11.57 -18.70 60.19
CA ASP A 85 10.87 -18.41 61.45
C ASP A 85 10.95 -16.95 61.99
N GLN A 86 11.86 -16.09 61.51
CA GLN A 86 11.91 -14.66 61.89
C GLN A 86 12.57 -13.79 60.81
N PRO A 87 11.82 -13.29 59.82
CA PRO A 87 12.39 -12.43 58.77
C PRO A 87 12.61 -10.99 59.28
N PRO A 88 13.75 -10.34 58.94
CA PRO A 88 14.05 -8.97 59.36
C PRO A 88 13.15 -7.94 58.66
N ALA A 89 12.89 -6.80 59.33
CA ALA A 89 12.04 -5.72 58.80
C ALA A 89 12.68 -5.04 57.57
N PHE A 90 11.89 -4.88 56.50
CA PHE A 90 12.34 -4.34 55.21
C PHE A 90 12.27 -2.80 55.11
N GLU A 91 11.75 -2.12 56.13
CA GLU A 91 11.42 -0.69 56.12
C GLU A 91 12.64 0.21 55.80
N ASP A 92 13.87 -0.26 56.07
CA ASP A 92 15.11 0.49 55.84
C ASP A 92 15.65 0.48 54.39
N LEU A 93 15.17 -0.39 53.49
CA LEU A 93 15.73 -0.53 52.13
C LEU A 93 14.98 0.25 51.05
N SER A 94 13.84 0.81 51.43
CA SER A 94 12.99 1.67 50.62
C SER A 94 13.47 3.13 50.57
N ASP A 95 14.59 3.45 51.23
CA ASP A 95 15.17 4.78 51.27
C ASP A 95 15.75 5.14 49.88
N PRO A 96 15.30 6.25 49.24
CA PRO A 96 15.76 6.67 47.91
C PRO A 96 17.29 6.89 47.77
N ILE A 97 18.05 6.86 48.87
CA ILE A 97 19.51 6.97 48.91
C ILE A 97 20.20 5.69 48.39
N TYR A 98 19.53 4.53 48.40
CA TYR A 98 20.10 3.28 47.88
C TYR A 98 19.86 3.13 46.36
N LEU A 99 20.75 3.71 45.57
CA LEU A 99 20.76 3.58 44.12
C LEU A 99 21.91 2.69 43.66
N LYS A 100 21.59 1.76 42.76
CA LYS A 100 22.59 0.97 42.02
C LYS A 100 22.30 1.03 40.52
N SER A 101 23.22 0.52 39.71
CA SER A 101 23.05 0.47 38.26
C SER A 101 22.06 -0.62 37.84
N SER A 102 22.03 -1.75 38.55
CA SER A 102 21.13 -2.87 38.30
C SER A 102 20.58 -3.51 39.59
N PRO A 103 19.46 -4.26 39.51
CA PRO A 103 18.94 -5.04 40.63
C PRO A 103 19.92 -6.08 41.21
N HIS A 104 20.79 -6.67 40.38
CA HIS A 104 21.81 -7.63 40.83
C HIS A 104 22.78 -7.02 41.84
N ASP A 105 23.08 -5.73 41.72
CA ASP A 105 24.04 -5.03 42.59
C ASP A 105 23.53 -4.86 44.03
N PHE A 106 22.25 -5.16 44.29
CA PHE A 106 21.68 -5.23 45.63
C PHE A 106 21.85 -6.62 46.27
N GLY A 107 22.34 -7.61 45.53
CA GLY A 107 22.42 -9.02 45.94
C GLY A 107 23.16 -9.24 47.26
N GLN A 108 24.36 -8.66 47.43
CA GLN A 108 25.13 -8.82 48.68
C GLN A 108 24.38 -8.26 49.89
N MET A 109 23.78 -7.07 49.76
CA MET A 109 23.02 -6.42 50.82
C MET A 109 21.80 -7.25 51.24
N LEU A 110 21.16 -7.92 50.29
CA LEU A 110 20.02 -8.81 50.54
C LEU A 110 20.48 -10.14 51.16
N GLN A 111 21.61 -10.69 50.72
CA GLN A 111 22.24 -11.89 51.30
C GLN A 111 22.65 -11.69 52.74
N ASP A 112 23.25 -10.55 53.08
CA ASP A 112 23.62 -10.18 54.45
C ASP A 112 22.39 -10.11 55.38
N ARG A 113 21.19 -9.92 54.81
CA ARG A 113 19.90 -9.91 55.52
C ARG A 113 19.13 -11.24 55.42
N GLY A 114 19.77 -12.30 54.92
CA GLY A 114 19.17 -13.64 54.83
C GLY A 114 18.19 -13.81 53.67
N PHE A 115 18.27 -12.97 52.62
CA PHE A 115 17.50 -13.12 51.39
C PHE A 115 18.41 -13.41 50.19
N TYR A 116 17.85 -14.06 49.17
CA TYR A 116 18.54 -14.24 47.90
C TYR A 116 17.57 -14.08 46.75
N PHE A 117 18.08 -13.64 45.60
CA PHE A 117 17.30 -13.65 44.37
C PHE A 117 17.17 -15.08 43.86
N LYS A 118 15.95 -15.48 43.51
CA LYS A 118 15.76 -16.69 42.69
C LYS A 118 16.16 -16.40 41.25
N ASP A 119 16.76 -17.40 40.61
CA ASP A 119 17.08 -17.34 39.19
C ASP A 119 15.78 -17.37 38.37
N ILE A 120 15.58 -16.32 37.59
CA ILE A 120 14.46 -16.20 36.64
C ILE A 120 15.01 -16.52 35.24
N PRO A 121 14.41 -17.48 34.52
CA PRO A 121 14.81 -17.78 33.14
C PRO A 121 14.78 -16.52 32.26
N GLY A 122 15.92 -16.22 31.62
CA GLY A 122 16.02 -15.10 30.69
C GLY A 122 15.21 -15.28 29.41
N ARG A 123 15.06 -14.19 28.65
CA ARG A 123 14.44 -14.19 27.31
C ARG A 123 15.27 -15.09 26.38
N LYS A 124 14.63 -15.83 25.47
CA LYS A 124 15.36 -16.58 24.45
C LYS A 124 15.99 -15.61 23.46
N ASP A 125 17.31 -15.52 23.43
CA ASP A 125 18.04 -14.83 22.38
C ASP A 125 18.18 -15.74 21.14
N GLU A 126 18.54 -15.14 20.00
CA GLU A 126 18.53 -15.74 18.65
C GLU A 126 19.33 -17.06 18.51
N ASP A 127 20.27 -17.31 19.42
CA ASP A 127 21.10 -18.53 19.52
C ASP A 127 20.60 -19.59 20.53
N ASN A 128 19.39 -19.44 21.07
CA ASN A 128 18.69 -20.44 21.91
C ASN A 128 19.39 -20.80 23.25
N MET A 129 20.35 -20.00 23.74
CA MET A 129 20.86 -20.11 25.12
C MET A 129 20.08 -19.18 26.06
N ARG A 130 19.66 -19.71 27.23
CA ARG A 130 19.02 -18.95 28.32
C ARG A 130 20.10 -18.50 29.31
N SER A 131 20.41 -17.20 29.38
CA SER A 131 21.15 -16.64 30.52
C SER A 131 20.15 -16.33 31.64
N PRO A 132 20.25 -16.96 32.83
CA PRO A 132 19.38 -16.64 33.95
C PRO A 132 19.63 -15.20 34.43
N GLY A 133 18.55 -14.47 34.71
CA GLY A 133 18.60 -13.15 35.33
C GLY A 133 17.82 -13.15 36.64
N VAL A 134 17.83 -12.04 37.37
CA VAL A 134 17.09 -11.92 38.66
C VAL A 134 15.84 -11.06 38.57
N THR A 135 15.46 -10.61 37.37
CA THR A 135 14.35 -9.66 37.16
C THR A 135 13.55 -9.96 35.91
N ARG A 136 12.27 -9.57 35.93
CA ARG A 136 11.33 -9.62 34.81
C ARG A 136 10.68 -8.25 34.60
N CYS A 137 10.65 -7.72 33.37
CA CYS A 137 10.02 -6.42 33.10
C CYS A 137 8.50 -6.48 33.31
N VAL A 138 7.97 -5.54 34.10
CA VAL A 138 6.54 -5.38 34.40
C VAL A 138 5.89 -4.45 33.38
N VAL A 139 6.43 -3.24 33.23
CA VAL A 139 5.90 -2.22 32.30
C VAL A 139 6.97 -1.17 31.99
N LYS A 140 6.98 -0.66 30.75
CA LYS A 140 7.74 0.54 30.36
C LYS A 140 6.85 1.77 30.47
N ASN A 141 7.38 2.89 30.97
CA ASN A 141 6.61 4.13 31.04
C ASN A 141 6.31 4.67 29.63
N LYS A 142 5.32 5.55 29.55
CA LYS A 142 5.06 6.38 28.36
C LYS A 142 5.33 7.84 28.72
N ILE A 143 5.87 8.58 27.77
CA ILE A 143 6.23 9.99 27.99
C ILE A 143 4.97 10.86 27.98
N GLN A 144 4.47 11.19 29.16
CA GLN A 144 3.34 12.10 29.34
C GLN A 144 3.54 12.95 30.59
N THR A 145 3.04 14.18 30.57
CA THR A 145 3.12 15.13 31.69
C THR A 145 2.12 14.84 32.81
N GLY A 146 1.12 13.98 32.54
CA GLY A 146 0.11 13.55 33.50
C GLY A 146 0.44 12.19 34.14
N TRP A 147 -0.05 11.98 35.36
CA TRP A 147 0.05 10.69 36.07
C TRP A 147 -0.59 9.55 35.25
N GLN A 148 0.19 8.51 34.99
CA GLN A 148 -0.27 7.29 34.34
C GLN A 148 -0.58 6.24 35.39
N ASN A 149 -1.62 5.45 35.17
CA ASN A 149 -1.96 4.28 35.98
C ASN A 149 -1.76 3.03 35.13
N HIS A 150 -0.71 2.27 35.42
CA HIS A 150 -0.44 0.98 34.81
C HIS A 150 -1.08 -0.12 35.66
N THR A 151 -1.89 -0.98 35.07
CA THR A 151 -2.39 -2.20 35.72
C THR A 151 -1.97 -3.39 34.88
N VAL A 152 -1.05 -4.20 35.39
CA VAL A 152 -0.47 -5.37 34.69
C VAL A 152 -0.80 -6.61 35.49
N THR A 153 -1.41 -7.61 34.85
CA THR A 153 -1.80 -8.88 35.51
C THR A 153 -1.06 -10.04 34.86
N TRP A 154 -0.39 -10.85 35.67
CA TRP A 154 0.24 -12.10 35.27
C TRP A 154 -0.60 -13.25 35.83
N ARG A 155 -0.88 -14.27 35.02
CA ARG A 155 -1.62 -15.47 35.44
C ARG A 155 -0.90 -16.73 34.97
N LEU A 156 -0.94 -17.79 35.77
CA LEU A 156 -0.36 -19.09 35.42
C LEU A 156 -1.03 -19.73 34.19
N GLU A 157 -2.32 -19.46 33.99
CA GLU A 157 -3.10 -20.00 32.87
C GLU A 157 -2.80 -19.36 31.51
N ASP A 158 -2.28 -18.12 31.51
CA ASP A 158 -1.96 -17.39 30.28
C ASP A 158 -0.73 -17.99 29.54
N GLY A 159 0.02 -18.88 30.21
CA GLY A 159 1.23 -19.48 29.67
C GLY A 159 2.36 -18.47 29.41
N GLY A 160 3.42 -18.92 28.75
CA GLY A 160 4.56 -18.08 28.40
C GLY A 160 5.40 -17.63 29.59
N GLU A 161 6.27 -16.65 29.34
CA GLU A 161 7.37 -16.30 30.26
C GLU A 161 6.90 -15.68 31.59
N ASN A 162 5.72 -15.05 31.64
CA ASN A 162 5.16 -14.53 32.89
C ASN A 162 4.54 -15.65 33.74
N ALA A 163 3.94 -16.67 33.13
CA ALA A 163 3.51 -17.88 33.83
C ALA A 163 4.71 -18.70 34.33
N GLU A 164 5.80 -18.76 33.56
CA GLU A 164 7.07 -19.35 34.01
C GLU A 164 7.60 -18.63 35.26
N PHE A 165 7.60 -17.28 35.29
CA PHE A 165 7.96 -16.51 36.49
C PHE A 165 7.08 -16.86 37.69
N LEU A 166 5.75 -16.92 37.52
CA LEU A 166 4.83 -17.26 38.61
C LEU A 166 5.01 -18.69 39.12
N SER A 167 5.40 -19.63 38.26
CA SER A 167 5.64 -21.03 38.64
C SER A 167 6.86 -21.22 39.55
N LEU A 168 7.73 -20.21 39.66
CA LEU A 168 8.89 -20.21 40.56
C LEU A 168 8.56 -19.74 41.98
N LEU A 169 7.36 -19.17 42.18
CA LEU A 169 6.92 -18.66 43.48
C LEU A 169 6.57 -19.83 44.41
N GLU A 170 7.25 -19.88 45.54
CA GLU A 170 6.99 -20.80 46.64
C GLU A 170 6.35 -20.07 47.82
N GLU A 171 5.74 -20.83 48.72
CA GLU A 171 5.21 -20.27 49.97
C GLU A 171 6.33 -19.58 50.76
N GLY A 172 6.07 -18.37 51.24
CA GLY A 172 7.04 -17.57 51.98
C GLY A 172 7.94 -16.67 51.12
N ASP A 173 7.97 -16.84 49.79
CA ASP A 173 8.68 -15.93 48.89
C ASP A 173 8.14 -14.50 48.98
N ARG A 174 8.88 -13.53 48.46
CA ARG A 174 8.44 -12.13 48.35
C ARG A 174 8.69 -11.58 46.95
N LEU A 175 7.78 -10.71 46.51
CA LEU A 175 7.92 -9.97 45.26
C LEU A 175 8.57 -8.60 45.53
N VAL A 176 9.51 -8.22 44.69
CA VAL A 176 10.13 -6.89 44.71
C VAL A 176 9.80 -6.17 43.41
N VAL A 177 9.46 -4.87 43.48
CA VAL A 177 9.31 -4.01 42.29
C VAL A 177 10.40 -2.94 42.29
N TRP A 178 11.10 -2.83 41.18
CA TRP A 178 12.19 -1.89 40.91
C TRP A 178 11.70 -0.76 40.01
N ALA A 179 12.11 0.48 40.30
CA ALA A 179 11.92 1.63 39.41
C ALA A 179 13.26 2.01 38.77
N ARG A 180 13.29 2.16 37.43
CA ARG A 180 14.52 2.32 36.65
C ARG A 180 14.51 3.50 35.69
N ALA A 181 15.69 4.04 35.38
CA ALA A 181 15.95 5.08 34.37
C ALA A 181 17.34 4.91 33.72
N LYS A 182 17.45 5.08 32.39
CA LYS A 182 18.64 4.67 31.60
C LYS A 182 19.59 5.80 31.15
N PHE A 183 19.26 7.08 31.33
CA PHE A 183 20.12 8.20 30.89
C PHE A 183 20.12 9.43 31.82
N ARG A 184 21.27 10.12 31.89
CA ARG A 184 21.47 11.32 32.72
C ARG A 184 20.49 12.42 32.31
N GLY A 185 19.59 12.80 33.21
CA GLY A 185 18.56 13.82 32.99
C GLY A 185 17.16 13.27 32.70
N TRP A 186 16.99 11.95 32.58
CA TRP A 186 15.66 11.32 32.54
C TRP A 186 15.19 11.00 33.96
N LEU A 187 13.94 11.32 34.29
CA LEU A 187 13.37 11.09 35.61
C LEU A 187 12.16 10.15 35.50
N ASN A 188 12.18 9.08 36.28
CA ASN A 188 10.98 8.28 36.57
C ASN A 188 10.38 8.77 37.89
N VAL A 189 9.23 9.43 37.84
CA VAL A 189 8.52 9.93 39.03
C VAL A 189 7.41 8.95 39.35
N VAL A 190 7.60 8.19 40.44
CA VAL A 190 6.65 7.17 40.91
C VAL A 190 5.86 7.75 42.06
N LYS A 191 4.53 7.59 42.03
CA LYS A 191 3.63 8.03 43.10
C LYS A 191 3.22 6.89 44.01
N GLU A 192 2.87 5.76 43.43
CA GLU A 192 2.27 4.65 44.14
C GLU A 192 2.48 3.33 43.40
N VAL A 193 2.70 2.25 44.14
CA VAL A 193 2.72 0.87 43.64
C VAL A 193 1.95 -0.03 44.60
N GLU A 194 1.05 -0.85 44.06
CA GLU A 194 0.30 -1.89 44.76
C GLU A 194 0.52 -3.25 44.07
N ILE A 195 0.78 -4.30 44.85
CA ILE A 195 0.91 -5.69 44.43
C ILE A 195 -0.27 -6.47 45.01
N LEU A 196 -1.07 -7.07 44.13
CA LEU A 196 -2.21 -7.91 44.48
C LEU A 196 -1.95 -9.34 44.01
N ILE A 197 -2.40 -10.33 44.76
CA ILE A 197 -2.22 -11.75 44.41
C ILE A 197 -3.53 -12.52 44.56
N SER A 198 -3.64 -13.64 43.86
CA SER A 198 -4.72 -14.61 44.00
C SER A 198 -4.16 -16.03 44.13
N THR A 199 -4.82 -16.86 44.92
CA THR A 199 -4.52 -18.31 45.07
C THR A 199 -5.64 -19.20 44.52
N GLU A 200 -6.77 -18.62 44.11
CA GLU A 200 -7.88 -19.36 43.50
C GLU A 200 -7.64 -19.45 41.99
N ARG A 201 -8.01 -20.56 41.34
CA ARG A 201 -8.04 -20.59 39.87
C ARG A 201 -9.04 -19.55 39.41
N VAL A 202 -8.52 -18.45 38.86
CA VAL A 202 -9.30 -17.28 38.48
C VAL A 202 -10.07 -17.60 37.21
N GLN A 203 -11.26 -18.18 37.33
CA GLN A 203 -12.19 -18.28 36.20
C GLN A 203 -12.80 -16.90 35.95
N ASP A 204 -12.51 -16.37 34.77
CA ASP A 204 -13.09 -15.17 34.13
C ASP A 204 -12.84 -13.81 34.80
N PHE A 205 -11.71 -13.18 34.45
CA PHE A 205 -11.62 -11.72 34.44
C PHE A 205 -11.35 -11.19 33.04
N ALA A 206 -12.25 -10.32 32.58
CA ALA A 206 -12.07 -9.53 31.36
C ALA A 206 -10.83 -8.62 31.50
N GLN A 207 -9.89 -8.75 30.57
CA GLN A 207 -8.77 -7.82 30.44
C GLN A 207 -9.27 -6.41 30.07
N PRO A 208 -8.71 -5.34 30.64
CA PRO A 208 -8.57 -4.10 29.89
C PRO A 208 -7.42 -4.27 28.89
N VAL A 209 -7.77 -4.09 27.62
CA VAL A 209 -6.95 -4.20 26.42
C VAL A 209 -5.55 -3.57 26.58
N GLN A 210 -4.50 -4.37 26.38
CA GLN A 210 -3.16 -3.90 26.01
C GLN A 210 -2.74 -4.59 24.69
N SER A 211 -2.25 -3.78 23.74
CA SER A 211 -1.88 -4.14 22.37
C SER A 211 -0.68 -5.13 22.30
N PRO A 212 -0.59 -6.01 21.29
CA PRO A 212 0.46 -7.02 21.20
C PRO A 212 1.77 -6.51 20.56
N PRO A 213 2.96 -7.08 20.92
CA PRO A 213 4.24 -6.82 20.26
C PRO A 213 4.53 -7.84 19.13
N ILE A 214 5.19 -7.36 18.06
CA ILE A 214 5.76 -8.19 16.98
C ILE A 214 7.28 -8.26 17.20
N ASP A 215 7.82 -9.48 17.30
CA ASP A 215 9.23 -9.75 16.99
C ASP A 215 9.43 -11.24 16.68
N GLN A 216 10.01 -11.52 15.51
CA GLN A 216 10.96 -12.61 15.28
C GLN A 216 11.53 -12.45 13.86
N LEU A 217 12.83 -12.16 13.74
CA LEU A 217 13.72 -12.87 12.81
C LEU A 217 15.19 -12.52 13.03
N ASN A 218 15.94 -13.60 13.30
CA ASN A 218 17.36 -13.70 13.59
C ASN A 218 18.33 -13.08 12.57
N VAL A 219 19.45 -12.51 13.06
CA VAL A 219 20.71 -12.37 12.29
C VAL A 219 21.92 -12.86 13.12
N VAL A 220 22.54 -13.89 12.54
CA VAL A 220 23.78 -14.60 12.89
C VAL A 220 25.01 -13.69 13.09
N GLU A 221 25.74 -13.89 14.19
CA GLU A 221 27.14 -13.43 14.39
C GLU A 221 28.18 -14.42 13.81
N PRO A 222 29.39 -13.94 13.47
CA PRO A 222 30.61 -14.74 13.54
C PRO A 222 31.60 -14.25 14.61
N SER A 223 31.87 -15.20 15.50
CA SER A 223 32.89 -15.40 16.54
C SER A 223 34.35 -14.92 16.35
N GLY A 224 35.01 -14.68 17.50
CA GLY A 224 36.42 -15.01 17.82
C GLY A 224 37.34 -13.79 18.00
N SER A 225 38.20 -13.64 19.02
CA SER A 225 38.69 -14.52 20.08
C SER A 225 39.60 -13.72 21.04
N GLN A 226 39.55 -14.04 22.35
CA GLN A 226 40.63 -14.12 23.39
C GLN A 226 41.78 -13.09 23.40
N ALA A 227 42.40 -12.66 24.52
CA ALA A 227 42.30 -12.80 25.97
C ALA A 227 43.49 -12.00 26.57
N ARG A 228 43.36 -11.50 27.81
CA ARG A 228 44.32 -11.63 28.93
C ARG A 228 44.36 -10.41 29.88
N ASN A 229 44.20 -10.75 31.15
CA ASN A 229 44.42 -9.94 32.35
C ASN A 229 45.90 -9.55 32.52
N ASP A 230 46.18 -8.43 33.20
CA ASP A 230 46.84 -8.49 34.52
C ASP A 230 46.80 -7.14 35.25
N ASP A 231 46.51 -7.25 36.55
CA ASP A 231 46.51 -6.20 37.57
C ASP A 231 47.95 -5.75 37.90
N SER A 232 48.12 -4.48 38.28
CA SER A 232 48.68 -4.05 39.58
C SER A 232 49.22 -2.61 39.54
N LEU A 233 48.57 -1.75 40.32
CA LEU A 233 49.08 -0.45 40.77
C LEU A 233 50.18 -0.64 41.82
N PRO A 234 51.07 0.34 41.99
CA PRO A 234 51.18 0.91 43.33
C PRO A 234 51.35 2.45 43.35
N GLY A 235 50.54 3.10 44.18
CA GLY A 235 51.06 3.91 45.28
C GLY A 235 51.36 5.41 45.07
N ILE A 236 50.46 6.22 45.67
CA ILE A 236 50.73 7.41 46.51
C ILE A 236 51.06 8.75 45.80
N GLY A 237 50.19 9.72 46.07
CA GLY A 237 50.51 11.15 46.06
C GLY A 237 49.52 12.00 45.25
N LEU A 238 48.47 12.49 45.90
CA LEU A 238 47.65 13.59 45.36
C LEU A 238 48.34 14.92 45.68
N PRO A 239 48.82 15.70 44.69
CA PRO A 239 48.81 17.15 44.80
C PRO A 239 47.44 17.66 44.34
N SER A 240 46.91 18.65 45.06
CA SER A 240 45.75 19.45 44.66
C SER A 240 45.95 19.99 43.24
N VAL A 241 45.27 19.42 42.25
CA VAL A 241 45.20 20.01 40.91
C VAL A 241 43.94 20.86 40.88
N GLU A 242 44.13 22.18 40.98
CA GLU A 242 43.12 23.15 40.54
C GLU A 242 42.61 22.71 39.16
N ALA A 243 41.29 22.60 39.03
CA ALA A 243 40.65 22.32 37.75
C ALA A 243 41.19 23.31 36.71
N PRO A 244 41.62 22.85 35.52
CA PRO A 244 42.16 23.74 34.51
C PRO A 244 41.05 24.73 34.15
N LYS A 245 41.31 26.04 34.36
CA LYS A 245 40.45 27.11 33.84
C LYS A 245 40.29 26.87 32.34
N LEU A 246 39.10 26.43 31.97
CA LEU A 246 38.74 26.17 30.59
C LEU A 246 38.75 27.53 29.88
N ASP A 247 39.74 27.78 29.03
CA ASP A 247 39.83 29.01 28.23
C ASP A 247 38.76 28.98 27.13
N LEU A 248 37.55 29.37 27.54
CA LEU A 248 36.32 29.42 26.75
C LEU A 248 36.46 30.25 25.47
N ALA A 249 37.32 31.28 25.48
CA ALA A 249 37.56 32.17 24.34
C ALA A 249 38.39 31.47 23.26
N ARG A 250 39.40 30.69 23.64
CA ARG A 250 40.20 29.89 22.70
C ARG A 250 39.35 28.82 22.01
N LEU A 251 38.45 28.17 22.74
CA LEU A 251 37.55 27.14 22.20
C LEU A 251 36.49 27.69 21.23
N GLN A 252 35.99 28.91 21.44
CA GLN A 252 35.08 29.58 20.50
C GLN A 252 35.73 29.87 19.14
N GLN A 253 37.01 30.25 19.15
CA GLN A 253 37.78 30.54 17.94
C GLN A 253 38.04 29.30 17.08
N TYR A 254 38.08 28.10 17.70
CA TYR A 254 38.26 26.82 17.01
C TYR A 254 36.97 26.27 16.38
N VAL A 255 35.79 26.59 16.93
CA VAL A 255 34.48 26.09 16.43
C VAL A 255 33.98 26.84 15.20
N SER A 256 34.43 28.08 15.00
CA SER A 256 34.07 28.92 13.84
C SER A 256 34.82 28.57 12.55
N GLY A 257 35.85 27.71 12.60
CA GLY A 257 36.77 27.46 11.48
C GLY A 257 36.90 26.01 10.99
N LEU A 258 36.04 25.08 11.43
CA LEU A 258 36.16 23.67 11.06
C LEU A 258 35.27 23.32 9.85
N ASP A 259 35.90 22.89 8.75
CA ASP A 259 35.28 22.11 7.68
C ASP A 259 34.91 20.72 8.24
N PHE A 260 33.61 20.46 8.39
CA PHE A 260 33.08 19.22 8.96
C PHE A 260 32.89 18.14 7.89
N GLN A 261 33.99 17.60 7.37
CA GLN A 261 34.05 16.16 7.08
C GLN A 261 34.46 15.45 8.37
N GLU A 262 34.03 14.20 8.59
CA GLU A 262 34.24 13.42 9.83
C GLU A 262 35.69 13.42 10.35
N SER A 263 36.08 14.50 11.03
CA SER A 263 37.40 14.64 11.61
C SER A 263 37.40 13.89 12.94
N PRO A 264 38.38 12.99 13.19
CA PRO A 264 38.60 12.36 14.49
C PRO A 264 38.63 13.37 15.65
N HIS A 265 39.00 14.62 15.34
CA HIS A 265 39.04 15.73 16.26
C HIS A 265 37.65 16.15 16.76
N ALA A 266 36.63 16.16 15.91
CA ALA A 266 35.26 16.53 16.30
C ALA A 266 34.63 15.51 17.26
N ARG A 267 34.87 14.20 17.03
CA ARG A 267 34.45 13.13 17.96
C ARG A 267 35.18 13.24 19.31
N GLN A 268 36.46 13.59 19.29
CA GLN A 268 37.25 13.79 20.50
C GLN A 268 36.77 14.99 21.32
N VAL A 269 36.37 16.10 20.66
CA VAL A 269 35.80 17.28 21.31
C VAL A 269 34.41 16.98 21.90
N PHE A 270 33.55 16.28 21.16
CA PHE A 270 32.23 15.88 21.67
C PHE A 270 32.35 14.94 22.88
N SER A 271 33.23 13.93 22.82
CA SER A 271 33.50 13.03 23.95
C SER A 271 34.05 13.77 25.17
N ARG A 272 34.85 14.84 24.97
CA ARG A 272 35.30 15.71 26.08
C ARG A 272 34.14 16.51 26.69
N TYR A 273 33.22 17.02 25.88
CA TYR A 273 32.02 17.70 26.37
C TYR A 273 31.08 16.75 27.11
N GLU A 274 30.87 15.53 26.62
CA GLU A 274 30.10 14.50 27.34
C GLU A 274 30.72 14.15 28.68
N LYS A 275 32.06 13.96 28.74
CA LYS A 275 32.78 13.68 29.99
C LYS A 275 32.71 14.86 30.97
N SER A 276 32.82 16.10 30.49
CA SER A 276 32.64 17.29 31.33
C SER A 276 31.20 17.43 31.81
N LEU A 277 30.19 17.17 30.97
CA LEU A 277 28.79 17.27 31.37
C LEU A 277 28.42 16.16 32.37
N ALA A 278 29.01 14.98 32.22
CA ALA A 278 28.87 13.89 33.16
C ALA A 278 29.42 14.27 34.55
N THR A 279 30.61 14.84 34.62
CA THR A 279 31.27 15.14 35.90
C THR A 279 30.80 16.45 36.55
N MET A 280 29.91 17.21 35.91
CA MET A 280 29.47 18.53 36.33
C MET A 280 28.15 18.46 37.15
N PRO A 281 28.09 19.00 38.38
CA PRO A 281 26.87 19.04 39.21
C PRO A 281 25.68 19.71 38.50
N MET A 282 24.44 19.29 38.80
CA MET A 282 23.22 19.81 38.15
C MET A 282 23.01 21.32 38.34
N ASN A 283 23.52 21.89 39.42
CA ASN A 283 23.49 23.32 39.75
C ASN A 283 24.75 24.08 39.33
N HIS A 284 25.66 23.47 38.58
CA HIS A 284 26.92 24.11 38.19
C HIS A 284 26.66 25.27 37.21
N PRO A 285 27.24 26.47 37.44
CA PRO A 285 26.92 27.68 36.68
C PRO A 285 27.25 27.60 35.18
N GLU A 286 28.21 26.76 34.79
CA GLU A 286 28.59 26.58 33.37
C GLU A 286 27.82 25.44 32.66
N ARG A 287 27.02 24.66 33.40
CA ARG A 287 26.30 23.50 32.86
C ARG A 287 25.34 23.85 31.72
N PRO A 288 24.53 24.93 31.81
CA PRO A 288 23.62 25.29 30.73
C PRO A 288 24.36 25.69 29.46
N GLY A 289 25.50 26.39 29.58
CA GLY A 289 26.35 26.75 28.45
C GLY A 289 27.01 25.55 27.77
N LEU A 290 27.31 24.47 28.51
CA LEU A 290 27.82 23.22 27.96
C LEU A 290 26.72 22.43 27.23
N LEU A 291 25.53 22.34 27.83
CA LEU A 291 24.34 21.75 27.19
C LEU A 291 24.00 22.45 25.88
N GLY A 292 23.99 23.79 25.87
CA GLY A 292 23.77 24.59 24.67
C GLY A 292 24.78 24.27 23.57
N LYS A 293 26.08 24.22 23.90
CA LYS A 293 27.14 23.88 22.93
C LYS A 293 27.01 22.46 22.37
N MET A 294 26.66 21.49 23.20
CA MET A 294 26.41 20.11 22.75
C MET A 294 25.21 20.04 21.82
N GLY A 295 24.13 20.75 22.16
CA GLY A 295 22.95 20.87 21.32
C GLY A 295 23.25 21.50 19.96
N VAL A 296 24.00 22.60 19.92
CA VAL A 296 24.43 23.24 18.67
C VAL A 296 25.35 22.33 17.85
N PHE A 297 26.27 21.62 18.49
CA PHE A 297 27.15 20.67 17.82
C PHE A 297 26.37 19.54 17.15
N LEU A 298 25.42 18.93 17.89
CA LEU A 298 24.58 17.86 17.37
C LEU A 298 23.65 18.34 16.25
N PHE A 299 23.10 19.55 16.37
CA PHE A 299 22.30 20.15 15.29
C PHE A 299 23.14 20.40 14.02
N LYS A 300 24.38 20.88 14.17
CA LYS A 300 25.30 21.03 13.04
C LYS A 300 25.65 19.67 12.45
N ARG A 301 25.96 18.66 13.27
CA ARG A 301 26.21 17.28 12.81
C ARG A 301 25.01 16.71 12.08
N TYR A 302 23.80 16.94 12.58
CA TYR A 302 22.55 16.60 11.91
C TYR A 302 22.43 17.30 10.54
N LYS A 303 22.78 18.58 10.41
CA LYS A 303 22.68 19.27 9.10
C LYS A 303 23.48 18.55 8.00
N TYR A 304 24.60 17.91 8.35
CA TYR A 304 25.45 17.14 7.44
C TYR A 304 25.06 15.65 7.35
N SER A 305 24.89 14.97 8.49
CA SER A 305 24.61 13.53 8.55
C SER A 305 23.15 13.16 8.26
N LYS A 306 22.24 14.13 8.44
CA LYS A 306 20.78 13.93 8.41
C LYS A 306 20.27 12.85 9.38
N ASP A 307 21.04 12.50 10.42
CA ASP A 307 20.63 11.55 11.45
C ASP A 307 19.57 12.18 12.37
N PRO A 308 18.32 11.68 12.38
CA PRO A 308 17.26 12.20 13.25
C PRO A 308 17.57 12.01 14.74
N THR A 309 18.43 11.06 15.10
CA THR A 309 18.90 10.83 16.47
C THR A 309 19.71 12.02 16.97
N ASP A 310 20.52 12.62 16.09
CA ASP A 310 21.30 13.81 16.40
C ASP A 310 20.41 15.04 16.54
N LEU A 311 19.38 15.16 15.71
CA LEU A 311 18.38 16.21 15.85
C LEU A 311 17.60 16.07 17.16
N GLY A 312 17.17 14.85 17.51
CA GLY A 312 16.48 14.56 18.77
C GLY A 312 17.34 14.90 19.99
N LYS A 313 18.61 14.48 19.99
CA LYS A 313 19.57 14.83 21.05
C LYS A 313 19.85 16.34 21.10
N ALA A 314 19.96 16.99 19.94
CA ALA A 314 20.15 18.44 19.87
C ALA A 314 18.99 19.18 20.52
N ILE A 315 17.75 18.82 20.17
CA ILE A 315 16.53 19.40 20.74
C ILE A 315 16.49 19.18 22.25
N ALA A 316 16.78 17.97 22.74
CA ALA A 316 16.80 17.66 24.17
C ALA A 316 17.83 18.50 24.94
N TYR A 317 19.07 18.60 24.45
CA TYR A 317 20.10 19.41 25.11
C TYR A 317 19.81 20.91 25.04
N LEU A 318 19.25 21.40 23.94
CA LEU A 318 18.85 22.81 23.79
C LEU A 318 17.62 23.16 24.64
N GLN A 319 16.69 22.23 24.81
CA GLN A 319 15.55 22.38 25.73
C GLN A 319 16.02 22.50 27.18
N LEU A 320 16.94 21.62 27.61
CA LEU A 320 17.50 21.68 28.97
C LEU A 320 18.34 22.94 29.18
N ALA A 321 19.12 23.35 28.18
CA ALA A 321 19.90 24.59 28.24
C ALA A 321 19.00 25.83 28.39
N THR A 322 17.91 25.91 27.61
CA THR A 322 16.95 27.03 27.68
C THR A 322 16.10 27.02 28.95
N LEU A 323 15.84 25.85 29.53
CA LEU A 323 15.17 25.75 30.84
C LEU A 323 16.06 26.27 31.97
N LEU A 324 17.37 25.97 31.93
CA LEU A 324 18.32 26.35 32.97
C LEU A 324 18.87 27.78 32.81
N GLN A 325 18.93 28.29 31.58
CA GLN A 325 19.27 29.68 31.24
C GLN A 325 18.26 30.26 30.24
N PRO A 326 17.06 30.67 30.72
CA PRO A 326 16.01 31.24 29.88
C PRO A 326 16.39 32.56 29.20
N GLU A 327 17.43 33.22 29.70
CA GLU A 327 17.95 34.50 29.21
C GLU A 327 19.09 34.34 28.19
N ASP A 328 19.41 33.12 27.72
CA ASP A 328 20.38 32.92 26.63
C ASP A 328 19.66 33.02 25.26
N PRO A 329 19.91 34.10 24.47
CA PRO A 329 19.24 34.29 23.19
C PRO A 329 19.72 33.30 22.12
N VAL A 330 20.96 32.81 22.21
CA VAL A 330 21.54 31.86 21.24
C VAL A 330 20.96 30.47 21.45
N CYS A 331 20.84 30.02 22.71
CA CYS A 331 20.21 28.73 23.01
C CYS A 331 18.72 28.72 22.62
N SER A 332 17.99 29.83 22.90
CA SER A 332 16.58 29.96 22.52
C SER A 332 16.37 29.93 21.01
N TYR A 333 17.21 30.65 20.25
CA TYR A 333 17.21 30.59 18.79
C TYR A 333 17.53 29.19 18.26
N MET A 334 18.59 28.54 18.78
CA MET A 334 19.00 27.22 18.31
C MET A 334 17.96 26.14 18.64
N TYR A 335 17.29 26.27 19.79
CA TYR A 335 16.19 25.38 20.17
C TYR A 335 15.01 25.52 19.20
N GLY A 336 14.52 26.75 18.98
CA GLY A 336 13.44 27.01 18.03
C GLY A 336 13.79 26.59 16.60
N ARG A 337 15.02 26.85 16.15
CA ARG A 337 15.51 26.39 14.84
C ARG A 337 15.56 24.87 14.71
N SER A 338 15.93 24.17 15.79
CA SER A 338 15.97 22.70 15.79
C SER A 338 14.58 22.09 15.74
N LEU A 339 13.60 22.71 16.41
CA LEU A 339 12.19 22.34 16.33
C LEU A 339 11.63 22.56 14.92
N ILE A 340 11.94 23.69 14.27
CA ILE A 340 11.55 23.93 12.87
C ILE A 340 12.20 22.92 11.92
N ALA A 341 13.46 22.55 12.14
CA ALA A 341 14.14 21.53 11.35
C ALA A 341 13.53 20.14 11.52
N ARG A 342 12.87 19.84 12.65
CA ARG A 342 12.16 18.57 12.89
C ARG A 342 10.82 18.51 12.16
N LEU A 343 10.13 19.63 11.99
CA LEU A 343 8.90 19.71 11.20
C LEU A 343 9.10 19.22 9.76
N GLY A 344 10.24 19.52 9.14
CA GLY A 344 10.58 19.05 7.79
C GLY A 344 10.78 17.54 7.65
N PHE A 345 10.72 16.76 8.75
CA PHE A 345 10.89 15.30 8.79
C PHE A 345 9.68 14.58 9.41
N GLY A 346 8.49 15.21 9.41
CA GLY A 346 7.27 14.63 9.98
C GLY A 346 7.02 14.96 11.46
N GLY A 347 7.54 16.10 11.94
CA GLY A 347 7.28 16.59 13.30
C GLY A 347 5.85 17.10 13.52
N SER A 348 5.41 17.14 14.79
CA SER A 348 4.08 17.61 15.20
C SER A 348 3.95 19.14 15.07
N PHE A 349 2.78 19.64 14.64
CA PHE A 349 2.46 21.08 14.60
C PHE A 349 2.63 21.81 15.94
N SER A 350 2.62 21.09 17.08
CA SER A 350 2.97 21.63 18.41
C SER A 350 4.38 22.22 18.47
N ASP A 351 5.30 21.74 17.63
CA ASP A 351 6.67 22.24 17.54
C ASP A 351 6.73 23.66 16.98
N ILE A 352 5.75 24.07 16.18
CA ILE A 352 5.67 25.42 15.60
C ILE A 352 5.43 26.45 16.71
N ASP A 353 4.49 26.19 17.62
CA ASP A 353 4.17 27.14 18.68
C ASP A 353 5.33 27.29 19.66
N ILE A 354 5.99 26.18 20.01
CA ILE A 354 7.19 26.20 20.85
C ILE A 354 8.32 26.93 20.13
N ALA A 355 8.54 26.66 18.84
CA ALA A 355 9.57 27.33 18.06
C ALA A 355 9.33 28.84 17.95
N ILE A 356 8.10 29.28 17.64
CA ILE A 356 7.73 30.70 17.56
C ILE A 356 8.02 31.38 18.90
N ASN A 357 7.59 30.80 20.02
CA ASN A 357 7.80 31.37 21.34
C ASN A 357 9.30 31.55 21.67
N HIS A 358 10.13 30.54 21.40
CA HIS A 358 11.56 30.63 21.69
C HIS A 358 12.33 31.54 20.73
N LEU A 359 11.91 31.63 19.46
CA LEU A 359 12.52 32.53 18.48
C LEU A 359 12.14 34.00 18.74
N GLU A 360 10.88 34.28 19.12
CA GLU A 360 10.46 35.61 19.57
C GLU A 360 11.24 36.04 20.82
N ARG A 361 11.33 35.15 21.81
CA ARG A 361 12.11 35.38 23.02
C ARG A 361 13.58 35.66 22.72
N ALA A 362 14.18 34.97 21.75
CA ALA A 362 15.55 35.21 21.32
C ALA A 362 15.75 36.62 20.70
N LEU A 363 14.74 37.15 19.98
CA LEU A 363 14.75 38.52 19.50
C LEU A 363 14.55 39.55 20.61
N GLU A 364 13.70 39.25 21.60
CA GLU A 364 13.43 40.14 22.75
C GLU A 364 14.62 40.28 23.69
N ILE A 365 15.32 39.17 23.99
CA ILE A 365 16.52 39.16 24.83
C ILE A 365 17.70 39.87 24.12
N GLY A 366 17.74 39.83 22.79
CA GLY A 366 18.72 40.54 21.97
C GLY A 366 19.86 39.67 21.45
N LEU A 367 19.60 38.89 20.40
CA LEU A 367 20.63 38.26 19.56
C LEU A 367 21.61 39.32 19.02
N THR A 368 22.91 39.23 19.29
CA THR A 368 23.90 40.24 18.83
C THR A 368 24.40 40.02 17.40
N ASP A 369 24.24 38.80 16.86
CA ASP A 369 24.69 38.43 15.52
C ASP A 369 23.62 38.79 14.48
N LYS A 370 23.98 39.67 13.53
CA LYS A 370 23.07 40.14 12.47
C LYS A 370 22.59 39.04 11.52
N ALA A 371 23.42 38.03 11.25
CA ALA A 371 23.04 36.90 10.40
C ALA A 371 22.04 36.00 11.12
N MET A 372 22.27 35.75 12.42
CA MET A 372 21.30 34.99 13.24
C MET A 372 20.00 35.76 13.43
N GLN A 373 20.04 37.08 13.63
CA GLN A 373 18.84 37.92 13.67
C GLN A 373 18.04 37.82 12.36
N LYS A 374 18.72 37.92 11.21
CA LYS A 374 18.07 37.80 9.90
C LYS A 374 17.43 36.42 9.72
N GLU A 375 18.16 35.35 10.00
CA GLU A 375 17.64 33.98 9.89
C GLU A 375 16.49 33.74 10.89
N THR A 376 16.55 34.33 12.09
CA THR A 376 15.45 34.25 13.08
C THR A 376 14.19 34.92 12.55
N LEU A 377 14.30 36.09 11.92
CA LEU A 377 13.17 36.78 11.29
C LEU A 377 12.58 35.93 10.15
N GLU A 378 13.41 35.36 9.28
CA GLU A 378 12.97 34.46 8.19
C GLU A 378 12.23 33.23 8.73
N ILE A 379 12.79 32.56 9.74
CA ILE A 379 12.18 31.37 10.36
C ILE A 379 10.88 31.74 11.08
N LEU A 380 10.81 32.88 11.77
CA LEU A 380 9.58 33.35 12.41
C LEU A 380 8.50 33.70 11.39
N ILE A 381 8.85 34.37 10.29
CA ILE A 381 7.90 34.67 9.21
C ILE A 381 7.31 33.36 8.67
N VAL A 382 8.15 32.35 8.41
CA VAL A 382 7.67 31.02 7.99
C VAL A 382 6.80 30.40 9.07
N GLY A 383 7.22 30.41 10.35
CA GLY A 383 6.47 29.88 11.47
C GLY A 383 5.08 30.52 11.63
N TYR A 384 5.01 31.85 11.61
CA TYR A 384 3.75 32.58 11.64
C TYR A 384 2.92 32.33 10.39
N LYS A 385 3.49 32.23 9.18
CA LYS A 385 2.73 31.90 7.95
C LYS A 385 2.13 30.50 8.02
N VAL A 386 2.87 29.54 8.55
CA VAL A 386 2.35 28.19 8.80
C VAL A 386 1.28 28.26 9.90
N ARG A 387 1.44 29.06 10.95
CA ARG A 387 0.39 29.26 11.97
C ARG A 387 -0.86 29.97 11.47
N ILE A 388 -0.70 30.96 10.59
CA ILE A 388 -1.78 31.67 9.89
C ILE A 388 -2.56 30.69 9.01
N SER A 389 -1.90 29.70 8.42
CA SER A 389 -2.55 28.75 7.52
C SER A 389 -3.62 27.89 8.22
N TYR A 390 -3.44 27.58 9.52
CA TYR A 390 -4.37 26.77 10.33
C TYR A 390 -5.16 27.53 11.42
N SER A 391 -4.65 28.63 11.99
CA SER A 391 -5.36 29.39 13.06
C SER A 391 -5.97 30.71 12.57
N ASN A 392 -5.48 31.25 11.44
CA ASN A 392 -5.92 32.49 10.79
C ASN A 392 -6.20 33.67 11.76
N THR A 393 -5.37 33.83 12.80
CA THR A 393 -5.56 34.90 13.79
C THR A 393 -5.04 36.25 13.27
N GLU A 394 -5.76 37.34 13.57
CA GLU A 394 -5.31 38.70 13.22
C GLU A 394 -3.96 39.06 13.85
N ALA A 395 -3.71 38.53 15.06
CA ALA A 395 -2.48 38.76 15.80
C ALA A 395 -1.27 38.18 15.06
N ASP A 396 -1.39 36.96 14.52
CA ASP A 396 -0.32 36.33 13.76
C ASP A 396 -0.06 37.02 12.42
N LEU A 397 -1.14 37.44 11.75
CA LEU A 397 -1.04 38.23 10.51
C LEU A 397 -0.29 39.55 10.75
N ARG A 398 -0.67 40.29 11.79
CA ARG A 398 0.01 41.54 12.20
C ARG A 398 1.47 41.29 12.51
N ARG A 399 1.76 40.24 13.29
CA ARG A 399 3.12 39.93 13.71
C ARG A 399 4.01 39.49 12.55
N ALA A 400 3.52 38.65 11.65
CA ALA A 400 4.23 38.28 10.42
C ALA A 400 4.55 39.51 9.55
N TYR A 401 3.62 40.45 9.44
CA TYR A 401 3.82 41.69 8.69
C TYR A 401 4.90 42.58 9.33
N GLU A 402 4.86 42.78 10.64
CA GLU A 402 5.89 43.52 11.40
C GLU A 402 7.28 42.89 11.26
N LEU A 403 7.38 41.56 11.34
CA LEU A 403 8.64 40.84 11.18
C LEU A 403 9.19 40.96 9.75
N MET A 404 8.30 40.98 8.75
CA MET A 404 8.65 41.22 7.36
C MET A 404 9.20 42.64 7.14
N GLU A 405 8.64 43.67 7.81
CA GLU A 405 9.18 45.03 7.77
C GLU A 405 10.61 45.11 8.33
N ARG A 406 10.87 44.39 9.43
CA ARG A 406 12.17 44.32 10.11
C ARG A 406 13.23 43.54 9.34
N LEU A 407 12.85 42.66 8.42
CA LEU A 407 13.78 41.85 7.62
C LEU A 407 14.51 42.71 6.57
N ASP A 408 15.80 43.00 6.75
CA ASP A 408 16.61 43.68 5.74
C ASP A 408 17.07 42.67 4.67
N VAL A 409 16.50 42.79 3.47
CA VAL A 409 16.85 41.98 2.30
C VAL A 409 17.57 42.89 1.31
N GLY A 410 18.77 42.49 0.91
CA GLY A 410 19.58 43.26 -0.05
C GLY A 410 18.84 43.52 -1.37
N THR A 411 19.42 44.39 -2.20
CA THR A 411 18.80 44.91 -3.44
C THR A 411 18.29 43.84 -4.43
N GLU A 412 18.78 42.60 -4.35
CA GLU A 412 18.32 41.47 -5.17
C GLU A 412 17.02 40.79 -4.69
N HIS A 413 16.63 40.95 -3.42
CA HIS A 413 15.48 40.27 -2.79
C HIS A 413 14.33 41.23 -2.41
N GLY A 414 14.42 42.50 -2.81
CA GLY A 414 13.42 43.53 -2.48
C GLY A 414 12.03 43.27 -3.06
N SER A 415 11.93 42.56 -4.18
CA SER A 415 10.64 42.20 -4.80
C SER A 415 9.90 41.10 -4.05
N TYR A 416 10.63 40.13 -3.47
CA TYR A 416 10.07 39.07 -2.64
C TYR A 416 9.46 39.62 -1.35
N LYS A 417 10.19 40.50 -0.64
CA LYS A 417 9.68 41.21 0.53
C LYS A 417 8.45 42.05 0.21
N GLN A 418 8.44 42.77 -0.92
CA GLN A 418 7.27 43.54 -1.34
C GLN A 418 6.06 42.66 -1.65
N PHE A 419 6.26 41.52 -2.31
CA PHE A 419 5.20 40.56 -2.59
C PHE A 419 4.60 39.97 -1.31
N GLU A 420 5.44 39.46 -0.40
CA GLU A 420 4.97 38.90 0.87
C GLU A 420 4.27 39.95 1.75
N GLN A 421 4.76 41.19 1.73
CA GLN A 421 4.10 42.31 2.40
C GLN A 421 2.72 42.60 1.80
N GLN A 422 2.58 42.59 0.48
CA GLN A 422 1.28 42.77 -0.17
C GLN A 422 0.30 41.65 0.18
N GLU A 423 0.78 40.40 0.23
CA GLU A 423 -0.02 39.24 0.62
C GLU A 423 -0.49 39.34 2.08
N LEU A 424 0.41 39.62 3.02
CA LEU A 424 0.07 39.79 4.44
C LEU A 424 -0.84 41.00 4.67
N GLN A 425 -0.56 42.15 4.04
CA GLN A 425 -1.41 43.36 4.11
C GLN A 425 -2.83 43.09 3.61
N TYR A 426 -2.94 42.31 2.53
CA TYR A 426 -4.21 41.90 1.95
C TYR A 426 -4.99 40.98 2.90
N LEU A 427 -4.32 40.02 3.55
CA LEU A 427 -4.92 39.13 4.53
C LEU A 427 -5.37 39.88 5.80
N LEU A 428 -4.58 40.86 6.29
CA LEU A 428 -4.98 41.76 7.39
C LEU A 428 -6.24 42.57 7.04
N THR A 429 -6.26 43.21 5.86
CA THR A 429 -7.37 44.05 5.40
C THR A 429 -8.65 43.22 5.24
N ARG A 430 -8.52 41.94 4.85
CA ARG A 430 -9.61 40.96 4.76
C ARG A 430 -10.13 40.54 6.15
N HIS A 431 -9.26 40.40 7.14
CA HIS A 431 -9.66 40.05 8.52
C HIS A 431 -10.48 41.18 9.16
N GLN A 432 -10.03 42.43 8.97
CA GLN A 432 -10.66 43.62 9.57
C GLN A 432 -12.03 44.01 8.95
N ARG A 433 -12.37 43.52 7.75
CA ARG A 433 -13.60 43.87 7.02
C ARG A 433 -14.74 42.84 7.13
N ALA A 434 -14.59 41.75 7.89
CA ALA A 434 -15.58 40.68 7.95
C ALA A 434 -16.67 40.91 9.04
N PRO A 435 -17.98 40.86 8.70
CA PRO A 435 -19.07 40.96 9.69
C PRO A 435 -19.11 39.77 10.66
N ALA A 436 -19.59 39.99 11.89
CA ALA A 436 -19.56 39.02 12.98
C ALA A 436 -20.36 37.72 12.71
N GLU A 437 -21.42 37.79 11.88
CA GLU A 437 -22.26 36.63 11.50
C GLU A 437 -21.56 35.67 10.53
N ALA A 438 -20.56 36.15 9.78
CA ALA A 438 -19.74 35.34 8.89
C ALA A 438 -18.60 34.59 9.60
N ARG A 439 -18.51 34.65 10.95
CA ARG A 439 -17.49 33.94 11.75
C ARG A 439 -17.88 32.50 12.06
N GLY A 440 -19.14 32.22 12.41
CA GLY A 440 -19.58 30.85 12.75
C GLY A 440 -19.58 29.88 11.56
N ALA A 441 -19.95 30.35 10.35
CA ALA A 441 -19.80 29.56 9.12
C ALA A 441 -18.33 29.44 8.67
N ARG A 442 -17.46 30.38 9.08
CA ARG A 442 -16.02 30.36 8.83
C ARG A 442 -15.28 29.38 9.72
N ASP A 443 -15.70 29.21 10.96
CA ASP A 443 -15.08 28.26 11.89
C ASP A 443 -15.35 26.81 11.46
N GLY A 444 -16.54 26.53 10.89
CA GLY A 444 -16.82 25.27 10.19
C GLY A 444 -16.02 25.09 8.90
N LEU A 445 -15.80 26.17 8.14
CA LEU A 445 -14.98 26.18 6.92
C LEU A 445 -13.47 26.03 7.21
N LEU A 446 -13.02 26.57 8.34
CA LEU A 446 -11.63 26.50 8.82
C LEU A 446 -11.35 25.11 9.40
N SER A 447 -12.32 24.50 10.12
CA SER A 447 -12.27 23.09 10.53
C SER A 447 -12.13 22.17 9.32
N ALA A 448 -12.99 22.32 8.30
CA ALA A 448 -12.88 21.55 7.06
C ALA A 448 -11.56 21.79 6.32
N LYS A 449 -11.04 23.03 6.32
CA LYS A 449 -9.72 23.37 5.73
C LYS A 449 -8.55 22.78 6.53
N THR A 450 -8.63 22.75 7.87
CA THR A 450 -7.60 22.13 8.72
C THR A 450 -7.62 20.62 8.63
N ASP A 451 -8.78 19.99 8.42
CA ASP A 451 -8.90 18.56 8.17
C ASP A 451 -8.35 18.20 6.78
N ILE A 452 -8.53 19.07 5.78
CA ILE A 452 -7.94 18.94 4.43
C ILE A 452 -6.41 19.12 4.42
N GLN A 453 -5.82 19.89 5.35
CA GLN A 453 -4.37 20.17 5.44
C GLN A 453 -3.62 19.34 6.47
N ARG A 454 -4.28 18.72 7.46
CA ARG A 454 -3.64 17.77 8.42
C ARG A 454 -3.18 16.46 7.77
N ASP A 455 -3.61 16.20 6.55
CA ASP A 455 -3.73 14.84 6.02
C ASP A 455 -2.76 14.56 4.86
N GLU A 456 -1.48 14.79 5.12
CA GLU A 456 -0.37 14.13 4.40
C GLU A 456 -0.15 12.67 4.90
N LEU A 457 -1.00 12.19 5.83
CA LEU A 457 -0.93 10.85 6.45
C LEU A 457 -2.29 10.09 6.45
N GLY A 458 -2.99 10.07 5.31
CA GLY A 458 -3.58 8.84 4.77
C GLY A 458 -4.69 8.09 5.53
N GLU A 459 -5.71 8.73 6.10
CA GLU A 459 -6.94 8.02 6.51
C GLU A 459 -8.16 8.33 5.60
N GLN A 460 -8.71 7.28 4.97
CA GLN A 460 -9.83 7.33 4.00
C GLN A 460 -11.09 8.00 4.58
N GLU A 461 -11.19 7.98 5.90
CA GLU A 461 -12.26 8.56 6.70
C GLU A 461 -12.51 10.04 6.45
N HIS A 462 -11.43 10.82 6.42
CA HIS A 462 -11.56 12.25 6.43
C HIS A 462 -11.94 12.81 5.06
N ILE A 463 -11.69 12.07 3.98
CA ILE A 463 -11.98 12.50 2.60
C ILE A 463 -13.48 12.60 2.34
N ASP A 464 -14.29 11.63 2.79
CA ASP A 464 -15.71 11.60 2.46
C ASP A 464 -16.56 12.54 3.29
N THR A 465 -16.22 12.64 4.58
CA THR A 465 -16.82 13.63 5.48
C THR A 465 -16.45 15.03 5.01
N ALA A 466 -15.21 15.25 4.54
CA ALA A 466 -14.80 16.53 3.95
C ALA A 466 -15.53 16.83 2.63
N ILE A 467 -15.69 15.87 1.73
CA ILE A 467 -16.45 16.04 0.48
C ILE A 467 -17.91 16.38 0.78
N SER A 468 -18.55 15.63 1.68
CA SER A 468 -19.96 15.84 2.04
C SER A 468 -20.18 17.21 2.70
N ALA A 469 -19.32 17.59 3.65
CA ALA A 469 -19.38 18.90 4.30
C ALA A 469 -19.09 20.04 3.31
N ALA A 470 -18.13 19.87 2.40
CA ALA A 470 -17.78 20.87 1.41
C ALA A 470 -18.86 21.03 0.32
N GLU A 471 -19.50 19.95 -0.15
CA GLU A 471 -20.64 20.03 -1.09
C GLU A 471 -21.86 20.68 -0.42
N ALA A 472 -22.16 20.33 0.84
CA ALA A 472 -23.22 20.99 1.61
C ALA A 472 -22.95 22.49 1.79
N ALA A 473 -21.72 22.87 2.14
CA ALA A 473 -21.31 24.27 2.25
C ALA A 473 -21.40 25.00 0.89
N LEU A 474 -21.03 24.34 -0.21
CA LEU A 474 -21.11 24.90 -1.55
C LEU A 474 -22.55 25.29 -1.93
N SER A 475 -23.54 24.52 -1.48
CA SER A 475 -24.96 24.76 -1.77
C SER A 475 -25.53 26.03 -1.11
N GLY A 476 -24.92 26.49 -0.01
CA GLY A 476 -25.34 27.67 0.75
C GLY A 476 -24.61 28.97 0.36
N LEU A 477 -23.64 28.91 -0.56
CA LEU A 477 -22.76 30.03 -0.90
C LEU A 477 -23.06 30.60 -2.30
N SER A 478 -22.99 31.93 -2.44
CA SER A 478 -23.08 32.59 -3.74
C SER A 478 -21.82 32.33 -4.58
N GLN A 479 -21.95 32.23 -5.90
CA GLN A 479 -20.81 32.09 -6.83
C GLN A 479 -19.87 33.30 -6.81
N SER A 480 -20.35 34.46 -6.38
CA SER A 480 -19.54 35.67 -6.16
C SER A 480 -18.70 35.61 -4.88
N ASP A 481 -18.97 34.65 -3.98
CA ASP A 481 -18.20 34.47 -2.75
C ASP A 481 -16.84 33.84 -3.04
N ARG A 482 -15.79 34.38 -2.43
CA ARG A 482 -14.43 33.83 -2.57
C ARG A 482 -14.28 32.45 -1.91
N SER A 483 -15.06 32.18 -0.87
CA SER A 483 -15.13 30.88 -0.19
C SER A 483 -15.69 29.80 -1.12
N TYR A 484 -16.61 30.18 -2.02
CA TYR A 484 -17.14 29.30 -3.06
C TYR A 484 -16.04 28.81 -4.00
N LYS A 485 -15.17 29.72 -4.48
CA LYS A 485 -14.05 29.39 -5.38
C LYS A 485 -12.99 28.49 -4.69
N ALA A 486 -12.70 28.74 -3.42
CA ALA A 486 -11.76 27.93 -2.65
C ALA A 486 -12.31 26.51 -2.36
N LEU A 487 -13.61 26.38 -2.09
CA LEU A 487 -14.28 25.09 -1.92
C LEU A 487 -14.26 24.26 -3.20
N LEU A 488 -14.45 24.88 -4.38
CA LEU A 488 -14.34 24.16 -5.65
C LEU A 488 -12.94 23.54 -5.86
N LEU A 489 -11.88 24.28 -5.50
CA LEU A 489 -10.51 23.75 -5.54
C LEU A 489 -10.34 22.59 -4.56
N GLY A 490 -10.76 22.77 -3.30
CA GLY A 490 -10.69 21.72 -2.29
C GLY A 490 -11.44 20.46 -2.71
N LEU A 491 -12.68 20.60 -3.20
CA LEU A 491 -13.48 19.49 -3.72
C LEU A 491 -12.79 18.78 -4.89
N SER A 492 -12.24 19.52 -5.86
CA SER A 492 -11.52 18.89 -6.99
C SER A 492 -10.34 18.03 -6.54
N THR A 493 -9.58 18.48 -5.55
CA THR A 493 -8.47 17.71 -4.96
C THR A 493 -8.98 16.49 -4.20
N GLN A 494 -10.04 16.62 -3.42
CA GLN A 494 -10.58 15.50 -2.63
C GLN A 494 -11.22 14.43 -3.51
N TYR A 495 -11.97 14.81 -4.53
CA TYR A 495 -12.48 13.87 -5.54
C TYR A 495 -11.35 13.15 -6.28
N MET A 496 -10.24 13.84 -6.59
CA MET A 496 -9.06 13.20 -7.18
C MET A 496 -8.41 12.19 -6.22
N LYS A 497 -8.23 12.55 -4.94
CA LYS A 497 -7.68 11.63 -3.93
C LYS A 497 -8.56 10.39 -3.78
N ARG A 498 -9.88 10.59 -3.71
CA ARG A 498 -10.84 9.49 -3.62
C ARG A 498 -10.82 8.61 -4.87
N TYR A 499 -10.74 9.21 -6.05
CA TYR A 499 -10.56 8.47 -7.29
C TYR A 499 -9.29 7.62 -7.29
N LEU A 500 -8.15 8.14 -6.82
CA LEU A 500 -6.89 7.38 -6.76
C LEU A 500 -6.97 6.18 -5.79
N GLN A 501 -7.85 6.23 -4.79
CA GLN A 501 -8.06 5.14 -3.82
C GLN A 501 -9.13 4.14 -4.26
N ALA A 502 -10.26 4.64 -4.77
CA ALA A 502 -11.45 3.88 -5.14
C ALA A 502 -11.43 3.34 -6.57
N GLY A 503 -10.83 4.11 -7.48
CA GLY A 503 -10.92 3.92 -8.91
C GLY A 503 -12.26 4.30 -9.54
N HIS A 504 -13.23 4.87 -8.82
CA HIS A 504 -14.58 5.16 -9.35
C HIS A 504 -14.60 6.33 -10.37
N SER A 505 -15.16 6.09 -11.55
CA SER A 505 -15.36 7.11 -12.59
C SER A 505 -16.20 8.32 -12.15
N ASP A 506 -17.22 8.10 -11.30
CA ASP A 506 -18.09 9.19 -10.82
C ASP A 506 -17.32 10.28 -10.06
N ASP A 507 -16.32 9.88 -9.27
CA ASP A 507 -15.50 10.82 -8.50
C ASP A 507 -14.61 11.63 -9.43
N LEU A 508 -14.07 10.98 -10.46
CA LEU A 508 -13.28 11.64 -11.47
C LEU A 508 -14.10 12.70 -12.21
N GLU A 509 -15.32 12.37 -12.66
CA GLU A 509 -16.19 13.31 -13.37
C GLU A 509 -16.66 14.47 -12.48
N ARG A 510 -16.99 14.19 -11.20
CA ARG A 510 -17.30 15.25 -10.22
C ARG A 510 -16.10 16.15 -9.99
N GLY A 511 -14.90 15.59 -9.81
CA GLY A 511 -13.65 16.32 -9.67
C GLY A 511 -13.40 17.25 -10.86
N ILE A 512 -13.52 16.74 -12.09
CA ILE A 512 -13.38 17.51 -13.34
C ILE A 512 -14.39 18.67 -13.35
N SER A 513 -15.67 18.38 -13.09
CA SER A 513 -16.72 19.41 -13.05
C SER A 513 -16.40 20.53 -12.05
N ARG A 514 -15.89 20.20 -10.86
CA ARG A 514 -15.49 21.20 -9.85
C ARG A 514 -14.27 22.01 -10.29
N ALA A 515 -13.27 21.36 -10.89
CA ALA A 515 -12.07 22.03 -11.38
C ALA A 515 -12.35 22.96 -12.57
N GLU A 516 -13.18 22.54 -13.53
CA GLU A 516 -13.63 23.37 -14.66
C GLU A 516 -14.38 24.62 -14.16
N LYS A 517 -15.29 24.43 -13.20
CA LYS A 517 -16.03 25.55 -12.59
C LYS A 517 -15.09 26.48 -11.82
N ALA A 518 -14.04 25.96 -11.18
CA ALA A 518 -13.02 26.79 -10.54
C ALA A 518 -12.28 27.61 -11.60
N VAL A 519 -11.77 27.00 -12.67
CA VAL A 519 -11.07 27.70 -13.76
C VAL A 519 -11.93 28.82 -14.35
N ALA A 520 -13.22 28.58 -14.57
CA ALA A 520 -14.14 29.56 -15.15
C ALA A 520 -14.40 30.78 -14.24
N LEU A 521 -14.31 30.62 -12.92
CA LEU A 521 -14.64 31.66 -11.94
C LEU A 521 -13.41 32.41 -11.41
N MET A 522 -12.19 31.92 -11.61
CA MET A 522 -10.99 32.56 -11.08
C MET A 522 -10.60 33.80 -11.89
N GLU A 523 -10.44 34.92 -11.20
CA GLU A 523 -10.14 36.22 -11.84
C GLU A 523 -8.64 36.35 -12.17
N PRO A 524 -8.26 37.19 -13.14
CA PRO A 524 -6.86 37.35 -13.56
C PRO A 524 -5.87 37.74 -12.44
N HIS A 525 -6.36 38.39 -11.38
CA HIS A 525 -5.57 38.82 -10.23
C HIS A 525 -5.45 37.75 -9.12
N ASP A 526 -6.15 36.62 -9.21
CA ASP A 526 -6.04 35.49 -8.26
C ASP A 526 -5.03 34.44 -8.76
N LEU A 527 -3.76 34.81 -8.76
CA LEU A 527 -2.68 34.02 -9.38
C LEU A 527 -2.59 32.58 -8.81
N LEU A 528 -2.63 32.42 -7.48
CA LEU A 528 -2.53 31.12 -6.81
C LEU A 528 -3.77 30.25 -7.02
N GLY A 529 -4.97 30.85 -7.00
CA GLY A 529 -6.22 30.16 -7.29
C GLY A 529 -6.26 29.64 -8.73
N ARG A 530 -5.84 30.45 -9.70
CA ARG A 530 -5.73 30.05 -11.11
C ARG A 530 -4.71 28.95 -11.34
N LEU A 531 -3.52 29.07 -10.74
CA LEU A 531 -2.48 28.05 -10.81
C LEU A 531 -2.99 26.70 -10.30
N SER A 532 -3.61 26.68 -9.12
CA SER A 532 -4.13 25.46 -8.49
C SER A 532 -5.31 24.87 -9.29
N ALA A 533 -6.20 25.71 -9.83
CA ALA A 533 -7.33 25.27 -10.63
C ALA A 533 -6.89 24.55 -11.91
N HIS A 534 -5.94 25.15 -12.64
CA HIS A 534 -5.40 24.56 -13.85
C HIS A 534 -4.56 23.31 -13.57
N PHE A 535 -3.79 23.30 -12.49
CA PHE A 535 -3.04 22.12 -12.05
C PHE A 535 -3.97 20.93 -11.74
N ASN A 536 -4.97 21.14 -10.88
CA ASN A 536 -5.95 20.10 -10.52
C ASN A 536 -6.70 19.58 -11.75
N LEU A 537 -7.17 20.49 -12.63
CA LEU A 537 -7.88 20.10 -13.85
C LEU A 537 -6.98 19.28 -14.78
N SER A 538 -5.71 19.66 -14.94
CA SER A 538 -4.77 18.89 -15.76
C SER A 538 -4.55 17.47 -15.24
N GLY A 539 -4.42 17.30 -13.92
CA GLY A 539 -4.30 15.98 -13.30
C GLY A 539 -5.54 15.13 -13.53
N LEU A 540 -6.73 15.69 -13.29
CA LEU A 540 -8.01 15.00 -13.45
C LEU A 540 -8.27 14.58 -14.92
N LEU A 541 -7.97 15.45 -15.88
CA LEU A 541 -8.08 15.11 -17.31
C LEU A 541 -7.06 14.04 -17.72
N SER A 542 -5.84 14.08 -17.18
CA SER A 542 -4.83 13.03 -17.39
C SER A 542 -5.34 11.68 -16.87
N ALA A 543 -5.92 11.66 -15.67
CA ALA A 543 -6.53 10.46 -15.10
C ALA A 543 -7.71 9.93 -15.93
N ARG A 544 -8.51 10.81 -16.54
CA ARG A 544 -9.60 10.39 -17.44
C ARG A 544 -9.09 9.81 -18.75
N TRP A 545 -8.02 10.37 -19.31
CA TRP A 545 -7.34 9.78 -20.46
C TRP A 545 -6.82 8.37 -20.13
N GLU A 546 -6.25 8.13 -18.96
CA GLU A 546 -5.74 6.79 -18.61
C GLU A 546 -6.83 5.71 -18.65
N ARG A 547 -8.07 6.09 -18.30
CA ARG A 547 -9.25 5.21 -18.33
C ARG A 547 -9.86 5.06 -19.72
N ASN A 548 -10.14 6.19 -20.37
CA ASN A 548 -10.99 6.27 -21.55
C ASN A 548 -10.21 6.39 -22.86
N ARG A 549 -8.90 6.67 -22.77
CA ARG A 549 -7.96 6.83 -23.89
C ARG A 549 -8.37 7.90 -24.91
N ASN A 550 -9.18 8.87 -24.48
CA ASN A 550 -9.60 10.00 -25.31
C ASN A 550 -8.47 11.03 -25.44
N ILE A 551 -7.86 11.14 -26.62
CA ILE A 551 -6.73 12.04 -26.86
C ILE A 551 -7.07 13.53 -26.62
N ALA A 552 -8.35 13.92 -26.74
CA ALA A 552 -8.78 15.29 -26.46
C ALA A 552 -8.52 15.69 -24.99
N ASP A 553 -8.72 14.77 -24.05
CA ASP A 553 -8.46 15.00 -22.63
C ASP A 553 -6.97 15.24 -22.37
N LEU A 554 -6.11 14.51 -23.08
CA LEU A 554 -4.67 14.64 -22.94
C LEU A 554 -4.13 15.97 -23.53
N HIS A 555 -4.71 16.43 -24.64
CA HIS A 555 -4.43 17.77 -25.17
C HIS A 555 -4.90 18.87 -24.22
N ALA A 556 -6.09 18.72 -23.63
CA ALA A 556 -6.60 19.66 -22.65
C ALA A 556 -5.75 19.68 -21.36
N ALA A 557 -5.29 18.51 -20.89
CA ALA A 557 -4.39 18.38 -19.75
C ALA A 557 -3.06 19.11 -19.99
N ASP A 558 -2.40 18.90 -21.14
CA ASP A 558 -1.14 19.60 -21.50
C ASP A 558 -1.34 21.13 -21.61
N SER A 559 -2.48 21.56 -22.16
CA SER A 559 -2.81 22.99 -22.20
C SER A 559 -2.92 23.59 -20.81
N HIS A 560 -3.68 22.95 -19.91
CA HIS A 560 -3.89 23.46 -18.56
C HIS A 560 -2.61 23.43 -17.71
N ILE A 561 -1.80 22.37 -17.77
CA ILE A 561 -0.55 22.33 -17.01
C ILE A 561 0.45 23.39 -17.49
N ARG A 562 0.50 23.69 -18.80
CA ARG A 562 1.33 24.79 -19.34
C ARG A 562 0.86 26.16 -18.89
N ILE A 563 -0.45 26.40 -18.84
CA ILE A 563 -1.01 27.65 -18.30
C ILE A 563 -0.63 27.77 -16.81
N ALA A 564 -0.73 26.69 -16.06
CA ALA A 564 -0.37 26.68 -14.64
C ALA A 564 1.13 26.99 -14.44
N ILE A 565 2.01 26.35 -15.22
CA ILE A 565 3.46 26.58 -15.17
C ILE A 565 3.82 28.00 -15.64
N GLY A 566 3.19 28.52 -16.70
CA GLY A 566 3.44 29.87 -17.21
C GLY A 566 3.04 30.98 -16.24
N ASN A 567 2.16 30.68 -15.27
CA ASN A 567 1.76 31.59 -14.20
C ASN A 567 2.65 31.48 -12.94
N LEU A 568 3.65 30.60 -12.91
CA LEU A 568 4.62 30.54 -11.81
C LEU A 568 5.54 31.77 -11.86
N PRO A 569 5.67 32.53 -10.76
CA PRO A 569 6.70 33.57 -10.65
C PRO A 569 8.10 32.93 -10.79
N ALA A 570 8.95 33.53 -11.61
CA ALA A 570 10.29 32.99 -11.96
C ALA A 570 11.21 32.72 -10.75
N ASN A 571 10.88 33.29 -9.60
CA ASN A 571 11.72 33.33 -8.40
C ASN A 571 11.25 32.36 -7.31
N ILE A 572 10.14 31.63 -7.53
CA ILE A 572 9.59 30.67 -6.58
C ILE A 572 10.07 29.26 -6.97
N PHE A 573 11.18 28.83 -6.38
CA PHE A 573 11.46 27.41 -6.28
C PHE A 573 10.73 26.86 -5.04
N SER A 574 9.60 26.20 -5.25
CA SER A 574 8.76 25.63 -4.17
C SER A 574 8.33 24.21 -4.51
N THR A 575 7.90 23.44 -3.51
CA THR A 575 7.31 22.11 -3.65
C THR A 575 6.21 22.06 -4.72
N ALA A 576 5.43 23.15 -4.86
CA ALA A 576 4.41 23.27 -5.90
C ALA A 576 4.98 23.26 -7.32
N LYS A 577 6.11 23.95 -7.55
CA LYS A 577 6.79 23.92 -8.86
C LYS A 577 7.23 22.50 -9.22
N VAL A 578 7.84 21.77 -8.28
CA VAL A 578 8.27 20.38 -8.50
C VAL A 578 7.06 19.49 -8.83
N ALA A 579 5.97 19.57 -8.07
CA ALA A 579 4.75 18.81 -8.33
C ALA A 579 4.17 19.09 -9.74
N MET A 580 4.18 20.34 -10.18
CA MET A 580 3.68 20.72 -11.52
C MET A 580 4.57 20.22 -12.64
N LEU A 581 5.90 20.28 -12.48
CA LEU A 581 6.84 19.71 -13.45
C LEU A 581 6.71 18.18 -13.52
N LEU A 582 6.52 17.51 -12.39
CA LEU A 582 6.22 16.08 -12.36
C LEU A 582 4.93 15.76 -13.13
N SER A 583 3.83 16.46 -12.87
CA SER A 583 2.58 16.25 -13.62
C SER A 583 2.73 16.57 -15.11
N ALA A 584 3.43 17.63 -15.47
CA ALA A 584 3.69 17.96 -16.88
C ALA A 584 4.51 16.88 -17.58
N SER A 585 5.59 16.39 -16.97
CA SER A 585 6.41 15.31 -17.52
C SER A 585 5.63 13.99 -17.62
N HIS A 586 4.71 13.73 -16.70
CA HIS A 586 3.81 12.57 -16.78
C HIS A 586 2.82 12.69 -17.96
N ILE A 587 2.20 13.85 -18.14
CA ILE A 587 1.33 14.13 -19.30
C ILE A 587 2.10 14.00 -20.62
N LEU A 588 3.37 14.44 -20.67
CA LEU A 588 4.22 14.26 -21.85
C LEU A 588 4.56 12.78 -22.13
N ALA A 589 4.73 11.96 -21.09
CA ALA A 589 4.88 10.51 -21.25
C ALA A 589 3.64 9.88 -21.91
N PHE A 590 2.45 10.32 -21.51
CA PHE A 590 1.19 9.90 -22.11
C PHE A 590 1.01 10.40 -23.54
N HIS A 591 1.49 11.61 -23.87
CA HIS A 591 1.50 12.09 -25.25
C HIS A 591 2.36 11.21 -26.13
N HIS A 592 3.55 10.84 -25.67
CA HIS A 592 4.38 9.87 -26.37
C HIS A 592 3.65 8.54 -26.56
N GLU A 593 3.00 8.03 -25.52
CA GLU A 593 2.26 6.76 -25.62
C GLU A 593 1.12 6.82 -26.65
N ALA A 594 0.39 7.92 -26.71
CA ALA A 594 -0.72 8.09 -27.65
C ALA A 594 -0.27 8.31 -29.10
N THR A 595 0.91 8.92 -29.31
CA THR A 595 1.33 9.43 -30.64
C THR A 595 2.59 8.77 -31.21
N GLY A 596 3.39 8.11 -30.36
CA GLY A 596 4.74 7.65 -30.67
C GLY A 596 5.79 8.78 -30.72
N ASP A 597 5.44 10.03 -30.42
CA ASP A 597 6.36 11.17 -30.52
C ASP A 597 7.44 11.14 -29.42
N ILE A 598 8.67 10.77 -29.79
CA ILE A 598 9.82 10.66 -28.87
C ILE A 598 10.21 12.02 -28.28
N SER A 599 9.99 13.12 -29.00
CA SER A 599 10.36 14.47 -28.53
C SER A 599 9.63 14.87 -27.25
N LYS A 600 8.46 14.26 -26.99
CA LYS A 600 7.69 14.45 -25.75
C LYS A 600 8.40 13.82 -24.54
N LEU A 601 8.99 12.64 -24.69
CA LEU A 601 9.80 12.01 -23.64
C LEU A 601 11.04 12.85 -23.34
N GLU A 602 11.77 13.27 -24.38
CA GLU A 602 12.96 14.11 -24.23
C GLU A 602 12.65 15.42 -23.52
N SER A 603 11.53 16.06 -23.87
CA SER A 603 11.05 17.28 -23.21
C SER A 603 10.71 17.04 -21.74
N GLY A 604 10.06 15.92 -21.41
CA GLY A 604 9.73 15.56 -20.03
C GLY A 604 10.97 15.25 -19.18
N ILE A 605 11.97 14.59 -19.76
CA ILE A 605 13.26 14.31 -19.11
C ILE A 605 14.01 15.62 -18.86
N ALA A 606 14.17 16.46 -19.87
CA ALA A 606 14.86 17.75 -19.74
C ALA A 606 14.21 18.62 -18.64
N MET A 607 12.88 18.60 -18.55
CA MET A 607 12.13 19.33 -17.52
C MET A 607 12.44 18.85 -16.09
N LEU A 608 12.63 17.53 -15.89
CA LEU A 608 12.95 16.96 -14.58
C LEU A 608 14.45 17.03 -14.26
N GLU A 609 15.33 16.92 -15.24
CA GLU A 609 16.78 17.08 -15.03
C GLU A 609 17.17 18.55 -14.74
N ASP A 610 16.37 19.53 -15.18
CA ASP A 610 16.56 20.95 -14.82
C ASP A 610 16.32 21.23 -13.33
N ILE A 611 15.67 20.29 -12.61
CA ILE A 611 15.50 20.37 -11.16
C ILE A 611 16.86 20.07 -10.50
N ASN A 612 17.58 21.12 -10.10
CA ASN A 612 18.88 20.97 -9.44
C ASN A 612 18.78 20.28 -8.07
N ARG A 613 19.92 19.78 -7.58
CA ARG A 613 20.02 19.05 -6.29
C ARG A 613 19.53 19.87 -5.10
N ASP A 614 19.79 21.17 -5.11
CA ASP A 614 19.31 22.09 -4.06
C ASP A 614 17.79 22.17 -4.04
N GLY A 615 17.15 22.13 -5.21
CA GLY A 615 15.72 22.06 -5.37
C GLY A 615 15.09 20.75 -4.89
N LEU A 616 15.72 19.61 -5.19
CA LEU A 616 15.30 18.30 -4.68
C LEU A 616 15.48 18.17 -3.16
N ASN A 617 16.42 18.91 -2.56
CA ASN A 617 16.62 18.94 -1.11
C ASN A 617 15.54 19.75 -0.37
N LEU A 618 14.75 20.56 -1.08
CA LEU A 618 13.67 21.37 -0.52
C LEU A 618 12.32 20.63 -0.50
N VAL A 619 12.22 19.47 -1.13
CA VAL A 619 11.01 18.65 -1.16
C VAL A 619 11.12 17.46 -0.20
N ASP A 620 9.98 16.97 0.26
CA ASP A 620 9.89 15.85 1.19
C ASP A 620 10.29 14.51 0.54
N ARG A 621 10.41 13.45 1.36
CA ARG A 621 10.77 12.12 0.88
C ARG A 621 9.77 11.55 -0.15
N PRO A 622 8.44 11.66 0.04
CA PRO A 622 7.46 11.23 -0.95
C PRO A 622 7.59 11.93 -2.32
N ALA A 623 7.72 13.26 -2.36
CA ALA A 623 7.87 13.97 -3.64
C ALA A 623 9.19 13.61 -4.34
N ARG A 624 10.26 13.36 -3.57
CA ARG A 624 11.52 12.87 -4.13
C ARG A 624 11.39 11.45 -4.70
N SER A 625 10.66 10.56 -4.01
CA SER A 625 10.36 9.21 -4.53
C SER A 625 9.55 9.27 -5.83
N ALA A 626 8.53 10.14 -5.89
CA ALA A 626 7.73 10.38 -7.08
C ALA A 626 8.58 10.92 -8.24
N TYR A 627 9.50 11.85 -7.94
CA TYR A 627 10.48 12.35 -8.90
C TYR A 627 11.35 11.25 -9.49
N LEU A 628 12.00 10.46 -8.63
CA LEU A 628 12.87 9.37 -9.06
C LEU A 628 12.08 8.36 -9.89
N THR A 629 10.94 7.91 -9.38
CA THR A 629 10.04 6.95 -10.05
C THR A 629 9.64 7.43 -11.45
N LEU A 630 9.24 8.70 -11.58
CA LEU A 630 8.81 9.26 -12.85
C LEU A 630 9.98 9.43 -13.82
N LEU A 631 11.08 10.04 -13.39
CA LEU A 631 12.25 10.27 -14.23
C LEU A 631 12.83 8.95 -14.74
N THR A 632 12.96 7.95 -13.88
CA THR A 632 13.42 6.62 -14.31
C THR A 632 12.44 5.95 -15.27
N GLY A 633 11.14 6.13 -15.06
CA GLY A 633 10.12 5.63 -15.99
C GLY A 633 10.18 6.31 -17.36
N LEU A 634 10.51 7.60 -17.42
CA LEU A 634 10.73 8.31 -18.69
C LEU A 634 11.95 7.79 -19.44
N TYR A 635 13.06 7.55 -18.73
CA TYR A 635 14.25 6.92 -19.33
C TYR A 635 14.00 5.49 -19.79
N GLU A 636 13.20 4.72 -19.05
CA GLU A 636 12.75 3.39 -19.46
C GLU A 636 11.93 3.46 -20.75
N ASN A 637 10.96 4.37 -20.84
CA ASN A 637 10.18 4.60 -22.06
C ASN A 637 11.08 5.01 -23.24
N LEU A 638 12.06 5.88 -23.00
CA LEU A 638 13.00 6.32 -24.02
C LEU A 638 13.90 5.17 -24.49
N TYR A 639 14.32 4.29 -23.58
CA TYR A 639 14.99 3.03 -23.93
C TYR A 639 14.11 2.18 -24.84
N TYR A 640 12.81 2.04 -24.55
CA TYR A 640 11.93 1.24 -25.42
C TYR A 640 11.74 1.85 -26.81
N ALA A 641 11.67 3.18 -26.91
CA ALA A 641 11.53 3.88 -28.18
C ALA A 641 12.81 3.85 -29.03
N THR A 642 13.99 3.95 -28.41
CA THR A 642 15.28 4.07 -29.12
C THR A 642 16.10 2.79 -29.16
N LYS A 643 15.79 1.82 -28.29
CA LYS A 643 16.59 0.63 -27.97
C LYS A 643 18.02 0.92 -27.50
N ASN A 644 18.32 2.14 -27.05
CA ASN A 644 19.64 2.51 -26.55
C ASN A 644 19.78 2.21 -25.04
N LEU A 645 20.61 1.21 -24.70
CA LEU A 645 20.85 0.76 -23.32
C LEU A 645 21.35 1.86 -22.38
N GLN A 646 21.99 2.92 -22.88
CA GLN A 646 22.48 4.02 -22.03
C GLN A 646 21.34 4.72 -21.27
N HIS A 647 20.13 4.78 -21.84
CA HIS A 647 18.99 5.36 -21.13
C HIS A 647 18.57 4.47 -19.95
N LEU A 648 18.60 3.15 -20.13
CA LEU A 648 18.30 2.20 -19.06
C LEU A 648 19.36 2.23 -17.95
N ASP A 649 20.64 2.31 -18.32
CA ASP A 649 21.74 2.44 -17.34
C ASP A 649 21.66 3.77 -16.58
N ARG A 650 21.26 4.86 -17.25
CA ARG A 650 21.01 6.15 -16.59
C ARG A 650 19.89 6.05 -15.55
N ALA A 651 18.78 5.38 -15.89
CA ALA A 651 17.67 5.16 -14.96
C ALA A 651 18.11 4.38 -13.70
N ILE A 652 18.91 3.31 -13.88
CA ILE A 652 19.43 2.50 -12.76
C ILE A 652 20.39 3.34 -11.91
N THR A 653 21.30 4.09 -12.56
CA THR A 653 22.27 4.96 -11.87
C THR A 653 21.59 6.02 -11.01
N LEU A 654 20.49 6.63 -11.48
CA LEU A 654 19.72 7.59 -10.69
C LEU A 654 19.19 6.99 -9.38
N LEU A 655 18.77 5.72 -9.39
CA LEU A 655 18.30 5.02 -8.20
C LEU A 655 19.46 4.62 -7.27
N ASP A 656 20.60 4.22 -7.83
CA ASP A 656 21.81 3.90 -7.07
C ASP A 656 22.41 5.14 -6.36
N ASP A 657 22.51 6.26 -7.09
CA ASP A 657 23.13 7.50 -6.62
C ASP A 657 22.24 8.33 -5.67
N GLU A 658 20.93 8.38 -5.93
CA GLU A 658 20.00 9.25 -5.18
C GLU A 658 19.00 8.51 -4.28
N GLY A 659 18.61 7.28 -4.65
CA GLY A 659 17.55 6.50 -4.00
C GLY A 659 18.01 5.51 -2.93
N LEU A 660 19.17 4.87 -3.11
CA LEU A 660 19.69 3.85 -2.18
C LEU A 660 20.62 4.41 -1.09
N HIS A 661 21.45 5.42 -1.40
CA HIS A 661 22.32 6.06 -0.39
C HIS A 661 21.57 6.95 0.61
N SER A 662 20.38 7.45 0.25
CA SER A 662 19.50 8.16 1.20
C SER A 662 18.68 7.21 2.09
N ALA A 663 18.73 5.91 1.82
CA ALA A 663 17.90 4.87 2.42
C ALA A 663 18.63 3.91 3.38
N THR A 664 19.94 4.07 3.56
CA THR A 664 20.73 3.28 4.53
C THR A 664 20.72 3.86 5.96
N ILE A 665 19.96 4.93 6.21
CA ILE A 665 19.75 5.51 7.55
C ILE A 665 18.33 5.15 8.04
N GLY A 666 18.16 3.92 8.53
CA GLY A 666 17.20 3.57 9.58
C GLY A 666 15.69 3.52 9.30
N GLY A 667 15.20 3.19 8.09
CA GLY A 667 13.75 3.01 7.89
C GLY A 667 13.40 2.22 6.61
N SER A 668 12.28 1.48 6.63
CA SER A 668 11.82 0.69 5.49
C SER A 668 11.69 1.55 4.23
N LEU A 669 12.32 1.10 3.15
CA LEU A 669 12.31 1.76 1.85
C LEU A 669 10.89 1.84 1.25
N ASP A 670 10.64 2.90 0.49
CA ASP A 670 9.38 3.09 -0.25
C ASP A 670 9.19 1.93 -1.25
N PRO A 671 8.11 1.12 -1.13
CA PRO A 671 7.83 0.01 -2.03
C PRO A 671 7.76 0.41 -3.51
N GLY A 672 7.37 1.66 -3.82
CA GLY A 672 7.33 2.18 -5.18
C GLY A 672 8.72 2.24 -5.82
N VAL A 673 9.72 2.74 -5.08
CA VAL A 673 11.12 2.82 -5.55
C VAL A 673 11.72 1.44 -5.76
N TYR A 674 11.46 0.51 -4.83
CA TYR A 674 11.91 -0.88 -4.98
C TYR A 674 11.28 -1.59 -6.18
N ALA A 675 9.99 -1.35 -6.41
CA ALA A 675 9.31 -1.90 -7.57
C ALA A 675 9.94 -1.37 -8.87
N GLN A 676 10.23 -0.07 -8.96
CA GLN A 676 10.89 0.52 -10.14
C GLN A 676 12.30 -0.03 -10.32
N TYR A 677 13.12 0.01 -9.28
CA TYR A 677 14.50 -0.46 -9.34
C TYR A 677 14.59 -1.94 -9.73
N GLY A 678 13.77 -2.78 -9.08
CA GLY A 678 13.71 -4.20 -9.39
C GLY A 678 13.33 -4.48 -10.84
N ARG A 679 12.38 -3.70 -11.40
CA ARG A 679 12.01 -3.82 -12.81
C ARG A 679 13.14 -3.44 -13.75
N LEU A 680 13.79 -2.29 -13.54
CA LEU A 680 14.86 -1.81 -14.42
C LEU A 680 16.04 -2.78 -14.45
N LEU A 681 16.42 -3.35 -13.30
CA LEU A 681 17.44 -4.38 -13.22
C LEU A 681 17.06 -5.63 -14.02
N LEU A 682 15.81 -6.11 -13.89
CA LEU A 682 15.35 -7.25 -14.68
C LEU A 682 15.29 -6.95 -16.19
N GLN A 683 14.96 -5.71 -16.58
CA GLN A 683 15.03 -5.28 -17.98
C GLN A 683 16.48 -5.27 -18.49
N ARG A 684 17.43 -4.75 -17.71
CA ARG A 684 18.85 -4.76 -18.10
C ARG A 684 19.39 -6.19 -18.16
N PHE A 685 18.97 -7.06 -17.24
CA PHE A 685 19.28 -8.48 -17.29
C PHE A 685 18.81 -9.14 -18.59
N ARG A 686 17.61 -8.81 -19.09
CA ARG A 686 17.11 -9.36 -20.37
C ARG A 686 18.08 -9.12 -21.53
N GLN A 687 18.74 -7.96 -21.52
CA GLN A 687 19.64 -7.52 -22.60
C GLN A 687 21.08 -7.97 -22.39
N THR A 688 21.58 -7.92 -21.15
CA THR A 688 23.00 -8.16 -20.82
C THR A 688 23.27 -9.57 -20.31
N ARG A 689 22.23 -10.27 -19.84
CA ARG A 689 22.30 -11.55 -19.12
C ARG A 689 23.15 -11.50 -17.83
N ASN A 690 23.26 -10.33 -17.21
CA ASN A 690 23.94 -10.14 -15.92
C ASN A 690 23.18 -10.80 -14.76
N GLY A 691 23.72 -11.90 -14.21
CA GLY A 691 23.08 -12.64 -13.12
C GLY A 691 22.88 -11.84 -11.82
N SER A 692 23.72 -10.83 -11.55
CA SER A 692 23.55 -9.96 -10.37
C SER A 692 22.28 -9.12 -10.46
N ASP A 693 22.00 -8.56 -11.64
CA ASP A 693 20.80 -7.76 -11.89
C ASP A 693 19.53 -8.62 -11.72
N PHE A 694 19.58 -9.88 -12.17
CA PHE A 694 18.48 -10.83 -11.95
C PHE A 694 18.24 -11.08 -10.45
N GLN A 695 19.29 -11.41 -9.71
CA GLN A 695 19.18 -11.74 -8.29
C GLN A 695 18.65 -10.56 -7.46
N VAL A 696 19.22 -9.37 -7.66
CA VAL A 696 18.83 -8.16 -6.94
C VAL A 696 17.43 -7.71 -7.37
N GLY A 697 17.16 -7.71 -8.69
CA GLY A 697 15.88 -7.30 -9.23
C GLY A 697 14.71 -8.18 -8.74
N SER A 698 14.86 -9.50 -8.82
CA SER A 698 13.83 -10.44 -8.33
C SER A 698 13.60 -10.33 -6.83
N LYS A 699 14.66 -10.10 -6.03
CA LYS A 699 14.53 -9.91 -4.57
C LYS A 699 13.69 -8.67 -4.24
N HIS A 700 13.93 -7.54 -4.91
CA HIS A 700 13.17 -6.32 -4.67
C HIS A 700 11.69 -6.47 -5.05
N LEU A 701 11.40 -7.06 -6.23
CA LEU A 701 10.00 -7.28 -6.62
C LEU A 701 9.28 -8.26 -5.68
N ALA A 702 9.96 -9.33 -5.23
CA ALA A 702 9.39 -10.28 -4.29
C ALA A 702 9.02 -9.62 -2.94
N ALA A 703 9.88 -8.74 -2.41
CA ALA A 703 9.61 -7.99 -1.19
C ALA A 703 8.35 -7.12 -1.32
N VAL A 704 8.16 -6.46 -2.47
CA VAL A 704 6.97 -5.63 -2.72
C VAL A 704 5.70 -6.49 -2.86
N CYS A 705 5.78 -7.68 -3.44
CA CYS A 705 4.64 -8.59 -3.58
C CYS A 705 4.04 -9.03 -2.24
N VAL A 706 4.85 -9.10 -1.18
CA VAL A 706 4.44 -9.58 0.14
C VAL A 706 4.17 -8.46 1.15
N SER A 707 4.53 -7.21 0.82
CA SER A 707 4.29 -6.06 1.71
C SER A 707 2.79 -5.81 1.90
N ALA A 708 2.39 -5.57 3.15
CA ALA A 708 1.01 -5.22 3.52
C ALA A 708 0.67 -3.76 3.21
N ASP A 709 1.69 -2.90 3.10
CA ASP A 709 1.57 -1.44 2.90
C ASP A 709 1.31 -1.05 1.45
N VAL A 710 1.35 -2.04 0.54
CA VAL A 710 1.18 -1.83 -0.90
C VAL A 710 -0.23 -2.24 -1.33
N LEU A 711 -0.83 -1.40 -2.18
CA LEU A 711 -2.17 -1.65 -2.72
C LEU A 711 -2.26 -3.03 -3.39
N PRO A 712 -3.35 -3.78 -3.18
CA PRO A 712 -3.56 -5.10 -3.78
C PRO A 712 -3.32 -5.14 -5.30
N ILE A 713 -3.73 -4.09 -6.02
CA ILE A 713 -3.59 -4.03 -7.50
C ILE A 713 -2.12 -3.93 -7.91
N SER A 714 -1.35 -3.09 -7.22
CA SER A 714 0.08 -2.91 -7.46
C SER A 714 0.87 -4.17 -7.14
N ARG A 715 0.49 -4.89 -6.06
CA ARG A 715 1.09 -6.19 -5.73
C ARG A 715 0.87 -7.22 -6.83
N VAL A 716 -0.34 -7.28 -7.41
CA VAL A 716 -0.67 -8.20 -8.50
C VAL A 716 0.10 -7.85 -9.77
N GLN A 717 0.19 -6.57 -10.14
CA GLN A 717 0.98 -6.12 -11.29
C GLN A 717 2.47 -6.45 -11.14
N ILE A 718 3.03 -6.20 -9.96
CA ILE A 718 4.43 -6.51 -9.65
C ILE A 718 4.68 -8.02 -9.62
N ALA A 719 3.75 -8.80 -9.06
CA ALA A 719 3.86 -10.26 -9.07
C ALA A 719 3.85 -10.84 -10.49
N ARG A 720 2.99 -10.31 -11.37
CA ARG A 720 2.99 -10.69 -12.80
C ARG A 720 4.37 -10.45 -13.41
N THR A 721 4.97 -9.28 -13.14
CA THR A 721 6.35 -8.97 -13.57
C THR A 721 7.34 -10.03 -13.15
N LEU A 722 7.30 -10.36 -11.87
CA LEU A 722 8.25 -11.29 -11.27
C LEU A 722 8.08 -12.68 -11.90
N ILE A 723 6.85 -13.16 -12.02
CA ILE A 723 6.51 -14.44 -12.66
C ILE A 723 7.02 -14.47 -14.09
N HIS A 724 6.82 -13.40 -14.86
CA HIS A 724 7.31 -13.28 -16.23
C HIS A 724 8.81 -13.54 -16.33
N PHE A 725 9.63 -12.83 -15.55
CA PHE A 725 11.09 -12.96 -15.58
C PHE A 725 11.58 -14.30 -15.03
N LEU A 726 10.93 -14.82 -13.98
CA LEU A 726 11.23 -16.15 -13.44
C LEU A 726 10.96 -17.24 -14.49
N ASN A 727 9.87 -17.11 -15.25
CA ASN A 727 9.57 -18.02 -16.35
C ASN A 727 10.63 -17.93 -17.48
N HIS A 728 11.04 -16.73 -17.91
CA HIS A 728 12.07 -16.59 -18.95
C HIS A 728 13.46 -17.10 -18.56
N THR A 729 13.70 -17.29 -17.27
CA THR A 729 14.96 -17.81 -16.72
C THR A 729 14.84 -19.26 -16.25
N GLU A 730 13.74 -19.92 -16.60
CA GLU A 730 13.46 -21.31 -16.24
C GLU A 730 13.36 -21.58 -14.72
N ASN A 731 13.12 -20.54 -13.93
CA ASN A 731 12.91 -20.63 -12.48
C ASN A 731 11.44 -20.94 -12.14
N TRP A 732 10.92 -22.03 -12.70
CA TRP A 732 9.49 -22.40 -12.64
C TRP A 732 8.96 -22.54 -11.21
N ASN A 733 9.77 -23.07 -10.28
CA ASN A 733 9.39 -23.21 -8.87
C ASN A 733 9.11 -21.86 -8.21
N LEU A 734 10.00 -20.89 -8.40
CA LEU A 734 9.83 -19.54 -7.86
C LEU A 734 8.67 -18.82 -8.54
N ALA A 735 8.48 -19.02 -9.84
CA ALA A 735 7.34 -18.46 -10.57
C ALA A 735 6.00 -19.01 -10.02
N ALA A 736 5.94 -20.32 -9.75
CA ALA A 736 4.77 -20.96 -9.14
C ALA A 736 4.52 -20.42 -7.71
N MET A 737 5.57 -20.25 -6.89
CA MET A 737 5.45 -19.66 -5.55
C MET A 737 4.94 -18.20 -5.60
N ALA A 738 5.46 -17.38 -6.51
CA ALA A 738 4.99 -16.02 -6.69
C ALA A 738 3.51 -15.98 -7.14
N ALA A 739 3.09 -16.90 -8.01
CA ALA A 739 1.69 -17.04 -8.41
C ALA A 739 0.77 -17.47 -7.24
N GLU A 740 1.22 -18.40 -6.40
CA GLU A 740 0.47 -18.83 -5.20
C GLU A 740 0.23 -17.67 -4.21
N LEU A 741 1.20 -16.75 -4.08
CA LEU A 741 1.07 -15.57 -3.23
C LEU A 741 0.19 -14.48 -3.85
N ALA A 742 0.25 -14.29 -5.16
CA ALA A 742 -0.42 -13.19 -5.84
C ALA A 742 -1.90 -13.47 -6.11
N LEU A 743 -2.24 -14.67 -6.56
CA LEU A 743 -3.60 -15.02 -7.00
C LEU A 743 -4.68 -14.79 -5.93
N PRO A 744 -4.50 -15.17 -4.65
CA PRO A 744 -5.49 -14.89 -3.61
C PRO A 744 -5.84 -13.39 -3.48
N THR A 745 -4.91 -12.50 -3.83
CA THR A 745 -5.11 -11.04 -3.81
C THR A 745 -6.16 -10.58 -4.82
N LEU A 746 -6.42 -11.34 -5.89
CA LEU A 746 -7.46 -11.01 -6.88
C LEU A 746 -8.85 -10.92 -6.25
N SER A 747 -9.18 -11.80 -5.30
CA SER A 747 -10.47 -11.78 -4.59
C SER A 747 -10.74 -10.45 -3.87
N ARG A 748 -9.67 -9.74 -3.47
CA ARG A 748 -9.73 -8.45 -2.76
C ARG A 748 -9.90 -7.24 -3.69
N LEU A 749 -9.74 -7.43 -5.00
CA LEU A 749 -9.90 -6.38 -6.00
C LEU A 749 -11.34 -6.24 -6.49
N ASN A 750 -12.22 -7.16 -6.11
CA ASN A 750 -13.55 -7.24 -6.68
C ASN A 750 -14.67 -6.91 -5.71
N ALA A 751 -15.63 -6.25 -6.32
CA ALA A 751 -16.75 -5.56 -5.74
C ALA A 751 -17.88 -5.72 -6.75
N HIS A 752 -18.89 -6.52 -6.40
CA HIS A 752 -20.01 -6.80 -7.29
C HIS A 752 -20.84 -5.53 -7.61
N ASP A 753 -20.62 -4.44 -6.86
CA ASP A 753 -21.32 -3.16 -7.02
C ASP A 753 -20.44 -2.07 -7.66
N LEU A 754 -19.25 -2.39 -8.20
CA LEU A 754 -18.52 -1.44 -9.05
C LEU A 754 -19.30 -1.18 -10.34
N GLN A 755 -19.23 0.06 -10.85
CA GLN A 755 -19.71 0.34 -12.20
C GLN A 755 -18.97 -0.56 -13.20
N ARG A 756 -19.68 -1.01 -14.24
CA ARG A 756 -19.14 -1.94 -15.25
C ARG A 756 -17.81 -1.44 -15.86
N GLU A 757 -17.68 -0.13 -16.03
CA GLU A 757 -16.46 0.53 -16.53
C GLU A 757 -15.24 0.34 -15.60
N ASP A 758 -15.44 0.43 -14.28
CA ASP A 758 -14.38 0.21 -13.29
C ASP A 758 -13.91 -1.25 -13.26
N GLN A 759 -14.86 -2.19 -13.40
CA GLN A 759 -14.55 -3.62 -13.48
C GLN A 759 -13.72 -3.93 -14.73
N ILE A 760 -14.08 -3.35 -15.88
CA ILE A 760 -13.32 -3.49 -17.13
C ILE A 760 -11.91 -2.93 -16.96
N PHE A 761 -11.78 -1.76 -16.32
CA PHE A 761 -10.47 -1.16 -16.05
C PHE A 761 -9.58 -2.07 -15.20
N ILE A 762 -10.06 -2.60 -14.07
CA ILE A 762 -9.29 -3.53 -13.21
C ILE A 762 -8.90 -4.80 -13.96
N ASN A 763 -9.83 -5.39 -14.74
CA ASN A 763 -9.56 -6.60 -15.52
C ASN A 763 -8.47 -6.38 -16.58
N ARG A 764 -8.38 -5.19 -17.19
CA ARG A 764 -7.27 -4.84 -18.08
C ARG A 764 -5.92 -4.90 -17.35
N GLN A 765 -5.86 -4.37 -16.12
CA GLN A 765 -4.62 -4.26 -15.32
C GLN A 765 -4.05 -5.61 -14.89
N ILE A 766 -4.91 -6.60 -14.60
CA ILE A 766 -4.47 -7.93 -14.10
C ILE A 766 -4.31 -8.98 -15.19
N SER A 767 -4.77 -8.70 -16.41
CA SER A 767 -4.83 -9.73 -17.43
C SER A 767 -3.44 -10.14 -17.97
N GLY A 768 -3.31 -11.41 -18.36
CA GLY A 768 -2.03 -12.05 -18.67
C GLY A 768 -1.44 -12.84 -17.49
N LEU A 769 -1.73 -12.42 -16.24
CA LEU A 769 -1.25 -13.10 -15.03
C LEU A 769 -1.64 -14.59 -15.02
N ALA A 770 -2.88 -14.90 -15.39
CA ALA A 770 -3.40 -16.26 -15.41
C ALA A 770 -2.57 -17.19 -16.32
N SER A 771 -2.31 -16.70 -17.54
CA SER A 771 -1.56 -17.44 -18.55
C SER A 771 -0.09 -17.61 -18.17
N GLU A 772 0.54 -16.59 -17.60
CA GLU A 772 1.94 -16.69 -17.14
C GLU A 772 2.09 -17.57 -15.89
N ALA A 773 1.16 -17.51 -14.94
CA ALA A 773 1.13 -18.43 -13.82
C ALA A 773 0.98 -19.88 -14.31
N CYS A 774 0.10 -20.11 -15.29
CA CYS A 774 -0.13 -21.44 -15.88
C CYS A 774 1.15 -22.04 -16.48
N VAL A 775 2.02 -21.23 -17.11
CA VAL A 775 3.30 -21.70 -17.67
C VAL A 775 4.14 -22.41 -16.60
N ALA A 776 4.31 -21.81 -15.43
CA ALA A 776 5.11 -22.37 -14.35
C ALA A 776 4.61 -23.76 -13.94
N PHE A 777 3.29 -23.91 -13.73
CA PHE A 777 2.69 -25.19 -13.36
C PHE A 777 2.74 -26.23 -14.49
N CYS A 778 2.60 -25.80 -15.75
CA CYS A 778 2.78 -26.68 -16.91
C CYS A 778 4.21 -27.23 -16.98
N LYS A 779 5.22 -26.38 -16.81
CA LYS A 779 6.64 -26.80 -16.81
C LYS A 779 7.01 -27.71 -15.64
N LEU A 780 6.31 -27.58 -14.52
CA LEU A 780 6.44 -28.47 -13.37
C LEU A 780 5.60 -29.76 -13.49
N ASN A 781 4.88 -29.97 -14.61
CA ASN A 781 3.95 -31.09 -14.82
C ASN A 781 2.84 -31.20 -13.75
N LEU A 782 2.46 -30.09 -13.13
CA LEU A 782 1.40 -30.01 -12.12
C LEU A 782 0.05 -29.69 -12.79
N VAL A 783 -0.44 -30.61 -13.62
CA VAL A 783 -1.64 -30.45 -14.48
C VAL A 783 -2.84 -29.87 -13.72
N GLY A 784 -3.21 -30.49 -12.58
CA GLY A 784 -4.36 -30.04 -11.79
C GLY A 784 -4.22 -28.63 -11.24
N ASN A 785 -3.01 -28.23 -10.85
CA ASN A 785 -2.74 -26.87 -10.39
C ASN A 785 -2.75 -25.88 -11.56
N ALA A 786 -2.16 -26.24 -12.72
CA ALA A 786 -2.20 -25.40 -13.91
C ALA A 786 -3.64 -25.03 -14.29
N VAL A 787 -4.53 -26.03 -14.35
CA VAL A 787 -5.96 -25.84 -14.62
C VAL A 787 -6.61 -24.98 -13.53
N ARG A 788 -6.44 -25.35 -12.25
CA ARG A 788 -7.07 -24.61 -11.14
C ARG A 788 -6.63 -23.15 -11.08
N LYS A 789 -5.34 -22.84 -11.29
CA LYS A 789 -4.83 -21.47 -11.22
C LYS A 789 -5.23 -20.64 -12.44
N LEU A 790 -5.19 -21.25 -13.63
CA LEU A 790 -5.66 -20.61 -14.85
C LEU A 790 -7.15 -20.27 -14.76
N GLU A 791 -7.96 -21.22 -14.28
CA GLU A 791 -9.40 -21.05 -14.06
C GLU A 791 -9.72 -20.13 -12.88
N TYR A 792 -8.93 -20.14 -11.81
CA TYR A 792 -9.11 -19.20 -10.72
C TYR A 792 -8.96 -17.77 -11.22
N ALA A 793 -7.89 -17.45 -11.96
CA ALA A 793 -7.67 -16.10 -12.45
C ALA A 793 -8.59 -15.70 -13.63
N ARG A 794 -8.89 -16.61 -14.57
CA ARG A 794 -9.76 -16.32 -15.73
C ARG A 794 -11.24 -16.46 -15.42
N GLY A 795 -11.61 -17.50 -14.66
CA GLY A 795 -12.97 -17.73 -14.18
C GLY A 795 -13.41 -16.68 -13.18
N PHE A 796 -12.47 -15.99 -12.52
CA PHE A 796 -12.74 -14.73 -11.85
C PHE A 796 -13.23 -13.69 -12.84
N VAL A 797 -12.50 -13.34 -13.92
CA VAL A 797 -12.96 -12.36 -14.93
C VAL A 797 -14.27 -12.78 -15.63
N VAL A 798 -14.37 -14.03 -16.08
CA VAL A 798 -15.52 -14.56 -16.85
C VAL A 798 -16.75 -14.84 -15.96
N GLY A 799 -16.54 -15.20 -14.69
CA GLY A 799 -17.62 -15.47 -13.73
C GLY A 799 -18.44 -14.24 -13.33
N HIS A 800 -17.98 -13.03 -13.65
CA HIS A 800 -18.75 -11.78 -13.47
C HIS A 800 -19.62 -11.45 -14.68
N LEU A 801 -19.27 -11.93 -15.88
CA LEU A 801 -20.10 -11.79 -17.09
C LEU A 801 -21.15 -12.90 -17.19
N ILE A 802 -20.80 -14.09 -16.71
CA ILE A 802 -21.69 -15.22 -16.59
C ILE A 802 -22.15 -15.24 -15.15
N ASP A 803 -23.15 -14.40 -14.83
CA ASP A 803 -23.85 -14.42 -13.56
C ASP A 803 -23.99 -15.87 -13.10
N SER A 804 -23.24 -16.23 -12.07
CA SER A 804 -23.27 -17.56 -11.48
C SER A 804 -23.97 -17.50 -10.12
N PRO A 805 -25.28 -17.16 -10.03
CA PRO A 805 -26.07 -17.34 -8.83
C PRO A 805 -26.13 -18.79 -8.34
N SER A 806 -25.72 -19.78 -9.15
CA SER A 806 -25.95 -21.22 -8.89
C SER A 806 -25.42 -21.71 -7.54
N ASP A 807 -24.26 -21.24 -7.06
CA ASP A 807 -23.72 -21.64 -5.75
C ASP A 807 -24.47 -21.00 -4.61
N LEU A 808 -24.73 -19.70 -4.74
CA LEU A 808 -25.41 -18.93 -3.72
C LEU A 808 -26.89 -19.28 -3.65
N SER A 809 -27.51 -19.67 -4.76
CA SER A 809 -28.89 -20.15 -4.81
C SER A 809 -29.02 -21.56 -4.26
N SER A 810 -28.02 -22.43 -4.48
CA SER A 810 -27.94 -23.75 -3.85
C SER A 810 -27.65 -23.65 -2.35
N LEU A 811 -26.76 -22.73 -1.96
CA LEU A 811 -26.50 -22.42 -0.56
C LEU A 811 -27.73 -21.76 0.08
N LYS A 812 -28.43 -20.85 -0.61
CA LYS A 812 -29.69 -20.25 -0.14
C LYS A 812 -30.80 -21.28 0.03
N SER A 813 -30.88 -22.30 -0.83
CA SER A 813 -31.92 -23.32 -0.74
C SER A 813 -31.66 -24.36 0.34
N THR A 814 -30.39 -24.69 0.62
CA THR A 814 -30.02 -25.74 1.60
C THR A 814 -29.60 -25.17 2.96
N HIS A 815 -28.90 -24.04 2.97
CA HIS A 815 -28.35 -23.38 4.16
C HIS A 815 -28.59 -21.84 4.08
N PRO A 816 -29.86 -21.40 4.05
CA PRO A 816 -30.24 -20.01 3.83
C PRO A 816 -29.53 -19.03 4.76
N ALA A 817 -29.42 -19.39 6.05
CA ALA A 817 -28.75 -18.55 7.04
C ALA A 817 -27.25 -18.33 6.74
N LEU A 818 -26.54 -19.38 6.28
CA LEU A 818 -25.11 -19.29 5.96
C LEU A 818 -24.90 -18.57 4.62
N ALA A 819 -25.85 -18.70 3.69
CA ALA A 819 -25.84 -17.94 2.44
C ALA A 819 -26.09 -16.45 2.68
N GLU A 820 -27.03 -16.11 3.55
CA GLU A 820 -27.30 -14.75 3.99
C GLU A 820 -26.13 -14.19 4.80
N GLU A 821 -25.49 -14.98 5.68
CA GLU A 821 -24.27 -14.60 6.40
C GLU A 821 -23.12 -14.32 5.44
N TYR A 822 -22.90 -15.17 4.44
CA TYR A 822 -21.89 -14.97 3.41
C TYR A 822 -22.18 -13.75 2.52
N GLU A 823 -23.42 -13.57 2.07
CA GLU A 823 -23.81 -12.35 1.35
C GLU A 823 -23.62 -11.10 2.22
N ALA A 824 -24.04 -11.16 3.48
CA ALA A 824 -23.91 -10.05 4.42
C ALA A 824 -22.45 -9.75 4.75
N LEU A 825 -21.58 -10.76 4.90
CA LEU A 825 -20.14 -10.59 5.12
C LEU A 825 -19.44 -10.08 3.87
N ARG A 826 -19.80 -10.59 2.69
CA ARG A 826 -19.27 -10.12 1.40
C ARG A 826 -19.68 -8.68 1.14
N SER A 827 -20.95 -8.36 1.34
CA SER A 827 -21.49 -6.99 1.24
C SER A 827 -21.01 -6.09 2.36
N ARG A 828 -20.75 -6.56 3.58
CA ARG A 828 -20.12 -5.76 4.66
C ARG A 828 -18.65 -5.50 4.36
N THR A 829 -17.87 -6.53 4.03
CA THR A 829 -16.46 -6.37 3.62
C THR A 829 -16.37 -5.40 2.45
N PHE A 830 -17.28 -5.52 1.48
CA PHE A 830 -17.36 -4.63 0.35
C PHE A 830 -17.86 -3.23 0.74
N ASN A 831 -18.99 -3.08 1.43
CA ASN A 831 -19.48 -1.79 1.94
C ASN A 831 -18.51 -1.16 2.94
N HIS A 832 -17.60 -1.89 3.57
CA HIS A 832 -16.51 -1.32 4.36
C HIS A 832 -15.31 -0.94 3.49
N ILE A 833 -15.25 -1.41 2.25
CA ILE A 833 -14.36 -0.89 1.21
C ILE A 833 -15.02 0.34 0.52
N THR A 834 -16.33 0.34 0.23
CA THR A 834 -17.08 1.42 -0.46
C THR A 834 -17.70 2.49 0.44
N ALA A 835 -18.15 2.16 1.65
CA ALA A 835 -18.55 3.12 2.67
C ALA A 835 -17.36 3.60 3.49
N SER A 836 -16.18 2.97 3.40
CA SER A 836 -14.90 3.62 3.71
C SER A 836 -14.44 4.58 2.60
N LEU A 837 -15.13 4.60 1.46
CA LEU A 837 -15.00 5.54 0.34
C LEU A 837 -16.21 6.51 0.26
N ASN A 838 -17.13 6.50 1.23
CA ASN A 838 -18.14 7.56 1.39
C ASN A 838 -18.40 7.98 2.86
N GLN A 839 -17.66 7.44 3.81
CA GLN A 839 -17.72 7.63 5.26
C GLN A 839 -16.58 6.81 5.86
N SER A 840 -16.47 6.79 7.18
CA SER A 840 -15.16 7.02 7.74
C SER A 840 -14.95 6.28 9.08
N THR A 841 -13.73 5.78 9.28
CA THR A 841 -13.15 4.84 10.26
C THR A 841 -13.67 4.74 11.71
N SER A 842 -14.17 3.54 11.99
CA SER A 842 -13.75 2.77 13.18
C SER A 842 -13.17 1.39 12.81
N GLN A 843 -12.91 1.15 11.52
CA GLN A 843 -13.00 -0.19 10.97
C GLN A 843 -11.72 -0.75 10.35
N THR A 844 -10.54 -0.25 10.70
CA THR A 844 -9.30 -0.94 10.26
C THR A 844 -9.16 -2.30 10.97
N SER A 845 -9.60 -2.39 12.24
CA SER A 845 -9.77 -3.67 12.95
C SER A 845 -10.92 -4.48 12.34
N HIS A 846 -12.10 -3.85 12.22
CA HIS A 846 -13.27 -4.51 11.63
C HIS A 846 -13.06 -4.97 10.18
N ARG A 847 -12.18 -4.36 9.37
CA ARG A 847 -11.87 -4.81 7.99
C ARG A 847 -11.04 -6.08 7.99
N TYR A 848 -10.08 -6.20 8.90
CA TYR A 848 -9.31 -7.43 9.06
C TYR A 848 -10.17 -8.52 9.70
N ASP A 849 -11.03 -8.14 10.64
CA ASP A 849 -11.99 -9.01 11.30
C ASP A 849 -13.10 -9.47 10.34
N ASP A 850 -13.67 -8.60 9.50
CA ASP A 850 -14.67 -8.93 8.46
C ASP A 850 -14.06 -9.77 7.33
N LEU A 851 -12.79 -9.52 6.94
CA LEU A 851 -12.06 -10.38 5.99
C LEU A 851 -11.74 -11.74 6.58
N LYS A 852 -11.45 -11.79 7.88
CA LYS A 852 -11.23 -13.03 8.62
C LYS A 852 -12.54 -13.78 8.80
N GLU A 853 -13.63 -13.10 9.17
CA GLU A 853 -14.99 -13.62 9.26
C GLU A 853 -15.49 -14.10 7.90
N LEU A 854 -15.19 -13.40 6.81
CA LEU A 854 -15.52 -13.85 5.45
C LEU A 854 -14.76 -15.13 5.10
N ARG A 855 -13.46 -15.24 5.44
CA ARG A 855 -12.71 -16.49 5.26
C ARG A 855 -13.24 -17.61 6.13
N GLU A 856 -13.50 -17.34 7.40
CA GLU A 856 -14.08 -18.31 8.33
C GLU A 856 -15.47 -18.75 7.85
N CYS A 857 -16.25 -17.84 7.28
CA CYS A 857 -17.54 -18.14 6.64
C CYS A 857 -17.35 -19.00 5.40
N GLU A 858 -16.38 -18.70 4.53
CA GLU A 858 -16.04 -19.57 3.40
C GLU A 858 -15.59 -20.95 3.86
N ASP A 859 -14.78 -21.04 4.92
CA ASP A 859 -14.30 -22.30 5.49
C ASP A 859 -15.46 -23.09 6.11
N LYS A 860 -16.38 -22.46 6.83
CA LYS A 860 -17.63 -23.08 7.30
C LYS A 860 -18.48 -23.60 6.13
N ILE A 861 -18.57 -22.86 5.03
CA ILE A 861 -19.29 -23.32 3.84
C ILE A 861 -18.57 -24.53 3.23
N ARG A 862 -17.24 -24.55 3.22
CA ARG A 862 -16.43 -25.70 2.76
C ARG A 862 -16.55 -26.94 3.65
N GLU A 863 -17.00 -26.80 4.90
CA GLU A 863 -17.26 -27.96 5.77
C GLU A 863 -18.60 -28.65 5.47
N ILE A 864 -19.50 -28.00 4.73
CA ILE A 864 -20.79 -28.59 4.35
C ILE A 864 -20.59 -29.59 3.21
N THR A 865 -21.15 -30.78 3.38
CA THR A 865 -21.15 -31.82 2.33
C THR A 865 -21.85 -31.32 1.07
N GLY A 866 -21.11 -31.23 -0.04
CA GLY A 866 -21.57 -30.66 -1.31
C GLY A 866 -21.14 -29.20 -1.59
N PHE A 867 -20.46 -28.53 -0.65
CA PHE A 867 -19.94 -27.16 -0.77
C PHE A 867 -18.43 -27.03 -0.49
N GLU A 868 -17.70 -28.16 -0.47
CA GLU A 868 -16.27 -28.25 -0.09
C GLU A 868 -15.33 -27.38 -0.91
N ASP A 869 -15.77 -26.93 -2.09
CA ASP A 869 -14.99 -26.09 -2.98
C ASP A 869 -15.39 -24.62 -3.01
N PHE A 870 -16.23 -24.15 -2.10
CA PHE A 870 -16.77 -22.80 -2.11
C PHE A 870 -15.70 -21.70 -1.81
N PRO A 871 -15.75 -20.48 -2.39
CA PRO A 871 -16.51 -20.11 -3.57
C PRO A 871 -15.87 -20.79 -4.79
N GLN A 872 -16.66 -21.61 -5.48
CA GLN A 872 -16.24 -22.63 -6.46
C GLN A 872 -14.79 -22.52 -6.95
N THR A 873 -13.91 -23.32 -6.35
CA THR A 873 -12.77 -23.88 -7.04
C THR A 873 -13.22 -25.17 -7.75
N LEU A 874 -12.59 -25.51 -8.88
CA LEU A 874 -12.92 -26.75 -9.57
C LEU A 874 -12.39 -27.94 -8.74
N SER A 875 -13.26 -28.64 -7.97
CA SER A 875 -12.87 -29.92 -7.36
C SER A 875 -12.52 -30.95 -8.41
N LYS A 876 -11.83 -32.00 -7.96
CA LYS A 876 -11.65 -33.23 -8.72
C LYS A 876 -13.00 -33.83 -9.17
N GLN A 877 -14.04 -33.78 -8.33
CA GLN A 877 -15.36 -34.32 -8.68
C GLN A 877 -16.04 -33.50 -9.77
N VAL A 878 -16.09 -32.17 -9.61
CA VAL A 878 -16.65 -31.27 -10.63
C VAL A 878 -15.89 -31.38 -11.95
N LEU A 879 -14.55 -31.46 -11.92
CA LEU A 879 -13.74 -31.70 -13.13
C LEU A 879 -14.10 -33.03 -13.78
N GLY A 880 -14.30 -34.10 -12.99
CA GLY A 880 -14.76 -35.39 -13.50
C GLY A 880 -16.12 -35.30 -14.21
N ASP A 881 -17.07 -34.57 -13.62
CA ASP A 881 -18.39 -34.35 -14.22
C ASP A 881 -18.32 -33.51 -15.51
N LEU A 882 -17.42 -32.53 -15.56
CA LEU A 882 -17.18 -31.73 -16.76
C LEU A 882 -16.62 -32.56 -17.93
N LEU A 883 -15.89 -33.63 -17.65
CA LEU A 883 -15.26 -34.49 -18.66
C LEU A 883 -16.19 -35.60 -19.20
N ARG A 884 -17.41 -35.77 -18.66
CA ARG A 884 -18.34 -36.83 -19.08
C ARG A 884 -18.82 -36.71 -20.53
N GLU A 885 -18.94 -35.48 -21.06
CA GLU A 885 -19.39 -35.23 -22.44
C GLU A 885 -18.21 -34.97 -23.40
N GLY A 886 -17.06 -35.55 -23.10
CA GLY A 886 -15.89 -35.57 -23.96
C GLY A 886 -14.66 -34.85 -23.37
N PRO A 887 -13.47 -35.10 -23.95
CA PRO A 887 -12.22 -34.48 -23.53
C PRO A 887 -12.25 -32.94 -23.60
N ILE A 888 -11.46 -32.31 -22.73
CA ILE A 888 -11.23 -30.87 -22.73
C ILE A 888 -9.76 -30.60 -23.05
N ILE A 889 -9.50 -29.71 -24.00
CA ILE A 889 -8.17 -29.24 -24.38
C ILE A 889 -8.08 -27.74 -24.09
N ILE A 890 -7.15 -27.38 -23.21
CA ILE A 890 -6.85 -25.97 -22.89
C ILE A 890 -5.51 -25.62 -23.53
N VAL A 891 -5.51 -24.75 -24.54
CA VAL A 891 -4.29 -24.28 -25.20
C VAL A 891 -3.89 -22.94 -24.60
N ASN A 892 -2.80 -22.92 -23.83
CA ASN A 892 -2.23 -21.71 -23.27
C ASN A 892 -0.98 -21.30 -24.06
N ALA A 893 -1.04 -20.16 -24.73
CA ALA A 893 0.07 -19.62 -25.50
C ALA A 893 0.59 -18.31 -24.91
N THR A 894 1.88 -18.31 -24.57
CA THR A 894 2.64 -17.14 -24.09
C THR A 894 3.95 -17.05 -24.85
N CYS A 895 4.66 -15.94 -24.73
CA CYS A 895 6.01 -15.80 -25.28
C CYS A 895 7.04 -16.79 -24.71
N VAL A 896 6.82 -17.29 -23.49
CA VAL A 896 7.73 -18.25 -22.84
C VAL A 896 7.43 -19.66 -23.32
N SER A 897 6.16 -20.05 -23.33
CA SER A 897 5.73 -21.38 -23.74
C SER A 897 4.34 -21.41 -24.32
N THR A 898 4.17 -22.36 -25.22
CA THR A 898 2.91 -22.80 -25.82
C THR A 898 2.64 -24.22 -25.36
N ASP A 899 1.57 -24.41 -24.59
CA ASP A 899 1.26 -25.67 -23.92
C ASP A 899 -0.23 -26.00 -24.12
N ALA A 900 -0.54 -27.28 -24.39
CA ALA A 900 -1.89 -27.81 -24.37
C ALA A 900 -2.09 -28.69 -23.13
N ILE A 901 -3.02 -28.32 -22.26
CA ILE A 901 -3.47 -29.16 -21.15
C ILE A 901 -4.62 -30.02 -21.65
N ILE A 902 -4.42 -31.34 -21.68
CA ILE A 902 -5.41 -32.30 -22.14
C ILE A 902 -5.98 -33.01 -20.91
N MET A 903 -7.31 -33.01 -20.78
CA MET A 903 -8.03 -33.64 -19.68
C MET A 903 -9.03 -34.67 -20.21
N THR A 904 -9.01 -35.87 -19.63
CA THR A 904 -9.92 -37.00 -19.88
C THR A 904 -10.28 -37.69 -18.56
N ILE A 905 -11.24 -38.63 -18.57
CA ILE A 905 -11.54 -39.44 -17.39
C ILE A 905 -10.67 -40.71 -17.48
N PRO A 906 -9.78 -41.02 -16.52
CA PRO A 906 -9.41 -40.29 -15.30
C PRO A 906 -8.06 -39.53 -15.39
N ARG A 907 -7.58 -39.21 -16.60
CA ARG A 907 -6.20 -38.77 -16.85
C ARG A 907 -6.12 -37.28 -17.23
N GLY A 908 -4.99 -36.67 -16.96
CA GLY A 908 -4.66 -35.35 -17.49
C GLY A 908 -3.17 -35.21 -17.69
N TRP A 909 -2.75 -34.55 -18.77
CA TRP A 909 -1.33 -34.32 -19.06
C TRP A 909 -1.14 -32.99 -19.78
N VAL A 910 0.11 -32.51 -19.78
CA VAL A 910 0.53 -31.36 -20.56
C VAL A 910 1.24 -31.85 -21.82
N LEU A 911 0.81 -31.37 -22.97
CA LEU A 911 1.50 -31.51 -24.24
C LEU A 911 2.18 -30.18 -24.57
N HIS A 912 3.51 -30.14 -24.51
CA HIS A 912 4.27 -28.96 -24.93
C HIS A 912 4.22 -28.82 -26.46
N LEU A 913 3.91 -27.62 -26.95
CA LEU A 913 3.73 -27.32 -28.38
C LEU A 913 4.75 -26.29 -28.88
N PRO A 914 6.08 -26.53 -28.76
CA PRO A 914 7.09 -25.53 -29.09
C PRO A 914 7.07 -25.07 -30.55
N GLU A 915 6.62 -25.94 -31.47
CA GLU A 915 6.48 -25.60 -32.89
C GLU A 915 5.40 -24.55 -33.16
N MET A 916 4.41 -24.43 -32.26
CA MET A 916 3.40 -23.38 -32.34
C MET A 916 4.06 -22.00 -32.22
N GLY A 917 5.05 -21.84 -31.34
CA GLY A 917 5.81 -20.60 -31.24
C GLY A 917 6.88 -20.45 -32.33
N SER A 918 7.70 -21.49 -32.53
CA SER A 918 8.88 -21.38 -33.42
C SER A 918 8.57 -21.36 -34.91
N LYS A 919 7.44 -21.95 -35.33
CA LYS A 919 6.94 -21.92 -36.72
C LYS A 919 5.75 -20.96 -36.86
N ALA A 920 5.51 -20.11 -35.86
CA ALA A 920 4.40 -19.17 -35.87
C ALA A 920 4.46 -18.24 -37.11
N PRO A 921 3.33 -17.99 -37.76
CA PRO A 921 3.23 -16.92 -38.74
C PRO A 921 3.53 -15.56 -38.08
N PRO A 922 4.07 -14.57 -38.82
CA PRO A 922 4.51 -13.29 -38.26
C PRO A 922 3.47 -12.59 -37.39
N GLU A 923 2.19 -12.64 -37.78
CA GLU A 923 1.10 -12.02 -36.99
C GLU A 923 0.87 -12.73 -35.65
N PHE A 924 1.00 -14.06 -35.61
CA PHE A 924 0.93 -14.79 -34.35
C PHE A 924 2.17 -14.56 -33.47
N VAL A 925 3.36 -14.41 -34.07
CA VAL A 925 4.57 -13.99 -33.34
C VAL A 925 4.34 -12.62 -32.71
N ARG A 926 3.83 -11.64 -33.48
CA ARG A 926 3.48 -10.31 -32.95
C ARG A 926 2.48 -10.41 -31.80
N ARG A 927 1.52 -11.34 -31.84
CA ARG A 927 0.58 -11.58 -30.74
C ARG A 927 1.24 -12.20 -29.50
N LEU A 928 2.15 -13.16 -29.68
CA LEU A 928 2.93 -13.71 -28.57
C LEU A 928 3.77 -12.62 -27.90
N LEU A 929 4.38 -11.74 -28.70
CA LEU A 929 5.20 -10.62 -28.24
C LEU A 929 4.38 -9.42 -27.74
N SER A 930 3.16 -9.19 -28.21
CA SER A 930 2.30 -8.12 -27.67
C SER A 930 1.84 -8.44 -26.24
N HIS A 931 1.72 -9.73 -25.93
CA HIS A 931 1.58 -10.21 -24.56
C HIS A 931 2.89 -10.07 -23.71
N GLU A 932 4.05 -9.78 -24.33
CA GLU A 932 5.31 -9.41 -23.64
C GLU A 932 5.44 -7.94 -23.28
N ASN A 933 4.65 -7.02 -23.88
CA ASN A 933 4.77 -5.57 -23.64
C ASN A 933 4.38 -5.25 -22.20
N PHE A 934 5.37 -5.45 -21.36
CA PHE A 934 5.35 -5.45 -19.93
C PHE A 934 5.62 -4.00 -19.50
N ARG A 935 4.55 -3.20 -19.40
CA ARG A 935 4.59 -1.91 -18.70
C ARG A 935 3.76 -2.06 -17.42
N CYS A 936 4.44 -1.93 -16.28
CA CYS A 936 3.80 -1.66 -14.99
C CYS A 936 3.37 -0.19 -14.86
N THR A 937 3.57 0.61 -15.90
CA THR A 937 3.03 1.96 -16.04
C THR A 937 1.83 1.91 -16.97
N THR A 938 0.84 2.73 -16.64
CA THR A 938 -0.52 2.74 -17.16
C THR A 938 -0.60 3.01 -18.66
N GLY A 939 -0.47 1.98 -19.51
CA GLY A 939 -1.25 2.00 -20.76
C GLY A 939 -0.76 1.40 -22.07
N ASP A 940 0.33 0.62 -22.14
CA ASP A 940 0.51 -0.22 -23.34
C ASP A 940 -0.38 -1.46 -23.29
N SER A 941 -1.67 -1.29 -23.61
CA SER A 941 -2.61 -2.41 -23.84
C SER A 941 -2.95 -2.60 -25.32
N ASN A 942 -2.21 -1.97 -26.24
CA ASN A 942 -2.82 -1.61 -27.52
C ASN A 942 -2.99 -2.73 -28.57
N LYS A 943 -2.57 -3.99 -28.35
CA LYS A 943 -2.77 -5.06 -29.35
C LYS A 943 -2.90 -6.45 -28.73
N ARG A 944 -4.00 -6.70 -28.00
CA ARG A 944 -4.27 -8.02 -27.41
C ARG A 944 -4.93 -9.00 -28.40
N ASP A 945 -5.73 -8.45 -29.30
CA ASP A 945 -6.40 -9.19 -30.36
C ASP A 945 -5.81 -8.83 -31.71
N MET A 946 -5.97 -9.76 -32.67
CA MET A 946 -5.62 -9.54 -34.07
C MET A 946 -6.24 -8.20 -34.50
N GLU A 947 -5.51 -7.40 -35.26
CA GLU A 947 -6.11 -6.21 -35.88
C GLU A 947 -7.43 -6.64 -36.57
N PRO A 948 -8.52 -5.85 -36.42
CA PRO A 948 -9.81 -6.16 -37.02
C PRO A 948 -9.80 -6.13 -38.55
N GLU A 949 -8.65 -5.82 -39.15
CA GLU A 949 -8.42 -5.76 -40.58
C GLU A 949 -7.13 -6.49 -40.94
N LEU A 950 -6.93 -7.71 -40.43
CA LEU A 950 -6.17 -8.64 -41.25
C LEU A 950 -6.91 -8.77 -42.58
N SER A 951 -6.19 -8.53 -43.68
CA SER A 951 -6.76 -8.71 -45.00
C SER A 951 -7.37 -10.12 -45.07
N PRO A 952 -8.48 -10.35 -45.78
CA PRO A 952 -8.94 -11.70 -46.12
C PRO A 952 -7.83 -12.57 -46.73
N GLU A 953 -6.74 -11.96 -47.19
CA GLU A 953 -5.53 -12.58 -47.70
C GLU A 953 -4.58 -13.12 -46.61
N ASP A 954 -4.71 -12.70 -45.34
CA ASP A 954 -3.79 -13.06 -44.24
C ASP A 954 -4.24 -14.30 -43.43
N PHE A 955 -5.54 -14.62 -43.41
CA PHE A 955 -6.06 -15.91 -42.92
C PHE A 955 -5.97 -16.97 -44.03
N THR A 956 -4.74 -17.24 -44.44
CA THR A 956 -4.48 -18.18 -45.52
C THR A 956 -4.79 -19.62 -45.10
N HIS A 957 -5.00 -20.47 -46.09
CA HIS A 957 -4.90 -21.92 -45.94
C HIS A 957 -3.60 -22.35 -45.22
N GLU A 958 -2.52 -21.57 -45.32
CA GLU A 958 -1.26 -21.80 -44.62
C GLU A 958 -1.38 -21.55 -43.11
N TRP A 959 -2.12 -20.53 -42.69
CA TRP A 959 -2.37 -20.22 -41.27
C TRP A 959 -3.14 -21.35 -40.59
N LEU A 960 -4.22 -21.83 -41.22
CA LEU A 960 -5.00 -22.96 -40.71
C LEU A 960 -4.21 -24.29 -40.77
N SER A 961 -3.34 -24.46 -41.78
CA SER A 961 -2.43 -25.61 -41.86
C SER A 961 -1.36 -25.57 -40.78
N TRP A 962 -0.81 -24.39 -40.46
CA TRP A 962 0.11 -24.20 -39.34
C TRP A 962 -0.57 -24.58 -38.02
N LEU A 963 -1.77 -24.06 -37.75
CA LEU A 963 -2.52 -24.38 -36.53
C LEU A 963 -2.84 -25.88 -36.44
N TRP A 964 -3.15 -26.50 -37.58
CA TRP A 964 -3.36 -27.94 -37.69
C TRP A 964 -2.12 -28.73 -37.27
N PHE A 965 -0.98 -28.52 -37.92
CA PHE A 965 0.22 -29.32 -37.69
C PHE A 965 0.93 -29.04 -36.37
N THR A 966 0.83 -27.81 -35.85
CA THR A 966 1.59 -27.40 -34.65
C THR A 966 0.78 -27.50 -33.36
N CYS A 967 -0.56 -27.60 -33.42
CA CYS A 967 -1.41 -27.62 -32.24
C CYS A 967 -2.53 -28.67 -32.33
N VAL A 968 -3.45 -28.53 -33.27
CA VAL A 968 -4.71 -29.31 -33.26
C VAL A 968 -4.45 -30.79 -33.54
N LYS A 969 -3.71 -31.12 -34.60
CA LYS A 969 -3.37 -32.51 -34.94
C LYS A 969 -2.58 -33.18 -33.81
N PRO A 970 -1.50 -32.60 -33.25
CA PRO A 970 -0.83 -33.18 -32.08
C PRO A 970 -1.75 -33.47 -30.90
N CYS A 971 -2.68 -32.58 -30.58
CA CYS A 971 -3.62 -32.80 -29.48
C CYS A 971 -4.59 -33.96 -29.78
N LEU A 972 -5.13 -34.01 -30.99
CA LEU A 972 -6.06 -35.07 -31.42
C LEU A 972 -5.36 -36.43 -31.56
N ASP A 973 -4.13 -36.46 -32.10
CA ASP A 973 -3.33 -37.68 -32.16
C ASP A 973 -3.00 -38.18 -30.75
N GLY A 974 -2.70 -37.28 -29.81
CA GLY A 974 -2.49 -37.61 -28.41
C GLY A 974 -3.71 -38.25 -27.74
N LEU A 975 -4.91 -37.72 -27.99
CA LEU A 975 -6.17 -38.31 -27.53
C LEU A 975 -6.46 -39.66 -28.21
N GLY A 976 -6.25 -39.75 -29.53
CA GLY A 976 -6.44 -40.97 -30.31
C GLY A 976 -5.52 -42.10 -29.86
N ALA A 977 -4.25 -41.80 -29.55
CA ALA A 977 -3.28 -42.77 -29.03
C ALA A 977 -3.67 -43.34 -27.65
N GLN A 978 -4.47 -42.61 -26.88
CA GLN A 978 -5.02 -43.07 -25.59
C GLN A 978 -6.38 -43.78 -25.73
N GLY A 979 -6.92 -43.89 -26.95
CA GLY A 979 -8.23 -44.49 -27.20
C GLY A 979 -9.41 -43.61 -26.78
N GLU A 980 -9.20 -42.29 -26.64
CA GLU A 980 -10.21 -41.34 -26.14
C GLU A 980 -11.11 -40.77 -27.26
N LEU A 981 -10.77 -41.07 -28.53
CA LEU A 981 -11.53 -40.63 -29.71
C LEU A 981 -12.14 -41.81 -30.45
N SER A 982 -13.44 -41.74 -30.71
CA SER A 982 -14.11 -42.56 -31.71
C SER A 982 -14.00 -41.88 -33.08
N LEU A 983 -13.51 -42.63 -34.07
CA LEU A 983 -13.53 -42.25 -35.48
C LEU A 983 -14.82 -42.68 -36.18
N GLU A 984 -15.66 -43.50 -35.52
CA GLU A 984 -16.98 -43.91 -36.01
C GLU A 984 -18.06 -42.90 -35.59
N GLU A 985 -19.14 -42.79 -36.39
CA GLU A 985 -20.28 -41.94 -36.07
C GLU A 985 -21.13 -42.54 -34.92
N PRO A 986 -21.52 -41.74 -33.91
CA PRO A 986 -21.21 -40.33 -33.74
C PRO A 986 -19.78 -40.10 -33.23
N ARG A 987 -19.05 -39.18 -33.88
CA ARG A 987 -17.68 -38.80 -33.50
C ARG A 987 -17.62 -38.26 -32.08
N SER A 988 -16.48 -38.43 -31.42
CA SER A 988 -16.25 -37.85 -30.08
C SER A 988 -16.32 -36.32 -30.11
N ARG A 989 -17.01 -35.73 -29.12
CA ARG A 989 -16.97 -34.28 -28.87
C ARG A 989 -15.70 -33.89 -28.13
N VAL A 990 -15.09 -32.77 -28.52
CA VAL A 990 -13.92 -32.18 -27.86
C VAL A 990 -14.19 -30.72 -27.56
N TRP A 991 -13.92 -30.31 -26.32
CA TRP A 991 -14.08 -28.94 -25.85
C TRP A 991 -12.74 -28.20 -25.88
N TRP A 992 -12.71 -27.04 -26.54
CA TRP A 992 -11.52 -26.21 -26.70
C TRP A 992 -11.62 -24.94 -25.84
N ILE A 993 -10.55 -24.65 -25.11
CA ILE A 993 -10.36 -23.41 -24.34
C ILE A 993 -9.05 -22.77 -24.77
N GLY A 994 -9.10 -21.56 -25.34
CA GLY A 994 -7.92 -20.77 -25.67
C GLY A 994 -7.53 -19.83 -24.53
N ALA A 995 -6.25 -19.79 -24.18
CA ALA A 995 -5.68 -18.89 -23.19
C ALA A 995 -4.41 -18.18 -23.67
N GLY A 996 -4.17 -16.97 -23.16
CA GLY A 996 -3.11 -16.09 -23.67
C GLY A 996 -3.35 -15.73 -25.13
N ALA A 997 -2.29 -15.76 -25.95
CA ALA A 997 -2.36 -15.48 -27.39
C ALA A 997 -3.20 -16.52 -28.17
N ALA A 998 -3.49 -17.68 -27.57
CA ALA A 998 -4.35 -18.70 -28.18
C ALA A 998 -5.85 -18.39 -28.02
N SER A 999 -6.21 -17.35 -27.26
CA SER A 999 -7.60 -16.88 -27.13
C SER A 999 -8.09 -16.42 -28.50
N GLY A 1000 -9.15 -17.02 -29.04
CA GLY A 1000 -9.68 -16.67 -30.38
C GLY A 1000 -9.04 -17.39 -31.57
N LEU A 1001 -8.18 -18.40 -31.35
CA LEU A 1001 -7.74 -19.28 -32.45
C LEU A 1001 -8.88 -20.18 -32.93
N PRO A 1002 -9.09 -20.32 -34.26
CA PRO A 1002 -10.15 -21.15 -34.81
C PRO A 1002 -9.67 -22.62 -34.92
N PHE A 1003 -9.42 -23.28 -33.79
CA PHE A 1003 -9.07 -24.71 -33.72
C PHE A 1003 -10.01 -25.63 -34.52
N HIS A 1004 -11.28 -25.24 -34.71
CA HIS A 1004 -12.26 -26.01 -35.47
C HIS A 1004 -12.01 -25.92 -36.97
N ALA A 1005 -11.48 -24.81 -37.47
CA ALA A 1005 -11.18 -24.60 -38.88
C ALA A 1005 -9.80 -25.16 -39.28
N ALA A 1006 -8.97 -25.55 -38.31
CA ALA A 1006 -7.64 -26.10 -38.56
C ALA A 1006 -7.72 -27.39 -39.39
N GLY A 1007 -6.96 -27.44 -40.48
CA GLY A 1007 -6.84 -28.60 -41.35
C GLY A 1007 -5.70 -28.46 -42.35
N ASP A 1008 -5.36 -29.54 -43.05
CA ASP A 1008 -4.38 -29.54 -44.13
C ASP A 1008 -5.01 -29.04 -45.43
N TYR A 1009 -4.74 -27.77 -45.76
CA TYR A 1009 -5.25 -27.12 -46.97
C TYR A 1009 -4.15 -26.80 -47.99
N ARG A 1010 -2.93 -27.33 -47.80
CA ARG A 1010 -1.77 -27.04 -48.65
C ARG A 1010 -1.97 -27.39 -50.13
N ASN A 1011 -2.91 -28.29 -50.43
CA ASN A 1011 -3.25 -28.70 -51.79
C ASN A 1011 -4.48 -27.98 -52.37
N GLY A 1012 -4.95 -26.89 -51.73
CA GLY A 1012 -6.07 -26.08 -52.24
C GLY A 1012 -7.47 -26.70 -52.06
N GLY A 1013 -7.59 -27.80 -51.31
CA GLY A 1013 -8.85 -28.50 -51.06
C GLY A 1013 -8.85 -29.28 -49.74
N HIS A 1014 -10.03 -29.74 -49.35
CA HIS A 1014 -10.25 -30.59 -48.18
C HIS A 1014 -9.65 -31.98 -48.40
N THR A 1015 -8.93 -32.50 -47.40
CA THR A 1015 -8.42 -33.87 -47.40
C THR A 1015 -9.07 -34.64 -46.26
N ASP A 1016 -9.82 -35.70 -46.58
CA ASP A 1016 -10.58 -36.48 -45.60
C ASP A 1016 -9.71 -36.95 -44.42
N GLY A 1017 -10.17 -36.70 -43.20
CA GLY A 1017 -9.46 -37.07 -41.98
C GLY A 1017 -8.25 -36.19 -41.66
N GLN A 1018 -8.03 -35.11 -42.41
CA GLN A 1018 -6.94 -34.14 -42.19
C GLN A 1018 -7.45 -32.76 -41.79
N SER A 1019 -8.62 -32.67 -41.17
CA SER A 1019 -9.09 -31.46 -40.47
C SER A 1019 -9.69 -31.78 -39.11
N CYS A 1020 -9.87 -30.75 -38.28
CA CYS A 1020 -10.48 -30.88 -36.96
C CYS A 1020 -11.92 -31.41 -37.07
N LEU A 1021 -12.70 -30.86 -38.00
CA LEU A 1021 -14.09 -31.24 -38.24
C LEU A 1021 -14.24 -32.68 -38.74
N ASP A 1022 -13.22 -33.25 -39.39
CA ASP A 1022 -13.26 -34.66 -39.82
C ASP A 1022 -13.09 -35.66 -38.69
N ARG A 1023 -12.42 -35.24 -37.61
CA ARG A 1023 -11.99 -36.15 -36.55
C ARG A 1023 -12.87 -36.08 -35.32
N VAL A 1024 -13.43 -34.92 -35.01
CA VAL A 1024 -14.16 -34.67 -33.77
C VAL A 1024 -15.31 -33.71 -33.99
N ILE A 1025 -16.21 -33.61 -33.00
CA ILE A 1025 -17.16 -32.50 -32.89
C ILE A 1025 -16.50 -31.42 -32.03
N PRO A 1026 -15.90 -30.36 -32.60
CA PRO A 1026 -15.25 -29.31 -31.82
C PRO A 1026 -16.30 -28.40 -31.17
N SER A 1027 -16.09 -28.04 -29.91
CA SER A 1027 -16.95 -27.12 -29.15
C SER A 1027 -16.09 -26.12 -28.38
N TYR A 1028 -16.51 -24.86 -28.30
CA TYR A 1028 -15.76 -23.82 -27.60
C TYR A 1028 -16.43 -23.47 -26.28
N ILE A 1029 -15.60 -23.17 -25.28
CA ILE A 1029 -16.06 -22.58 -24.04
C ILE A 1029 -15.00 -21.61 -23.49
N PRO A 1030 -15.37 -20.45 -22.93
CA PRO A 1030 -14.37 -19.47 -22.45
C PRO A 1030 -13.68 -19.90 -21.15
N SER A 1031 -14.29 -20.78 -20.36
CA SER A 1031 -13.79 -21.31 -19.08
C SER A 1031 -14.52 -22.58 -18.67
N LEU A 1032 -13.93 -23.36 -17.75
CA LEU A 1032 -14.59 -24.53 -17.17
C LEU A 1032 -15.81 -24.15 -16.31
N ARG A 1033 -15.77 -22.97 -15.67
CA ARG A 1033 -16.92 -22.42 -14.94
C ARG A 1033 -18.10 -22.13 -15.87
N ALA A 1034 -17.83 -21.56 -17.03
CA ALA A 1034 -18.86 -21.34 -18.06
C ALA A 1034 -19.47 -22.65 -18.54
N LEU A 1035 -18.66 -23.71 -18.70
CA LEU A 1035 -19.16 -25.04 -19.07
C LEU A 1035 -20.09 -25.61 -17.99
N LYS A 1036 -19.67 -25.54 -16.72
CA LYS A 1036 -20.48 -25.98 -15.58
C LYS A 1036 -21.83 -25.27 -15.54
N ASN A 1037 -21.82 -23.94 -15.70
CA ASN A 1037 -23.03 -23.12 -15.68
C ASN A 1037 -23.94 -23.44 -16.87
N ALA A 1038 -23.38 -23.59 -18.07
CA ALA A 1038 -24.15 -23.97 -19.27
C ALA A 1038 -24.86 -25.32 -19.07
N ARG A 1039 -24.14 -26.33 -18.56
CA ARG A 1039 -24.71 -27.66 -18.30
C ARG A 1039 -25.73 -27.67 -17.17
N SER A 1040 -25.47 -26.94 -16.10
CA SER A 1040 -26.41 -26.83 -14.97
C SER A 1040 -27.74 -26.20 -15.41
N ARG A 1041 -27.68 -25.14 -16.24
CA ARG A 1041 -28.88 -24.52 -16.83
C ARG A 1041 -29.60 -25.47 -17.79
N ALA A 1042 -28.86 -26.15 -18.67
CA ALA A 1042 -29.46 -27.14 -19.57
C ALA A 1042 -30.20 -28.22 -18.78
N ALA A 1043 -29.59 -28.75 -17.71
CA ALA A 1043 -30.20 -29.77 -16.85
C ALA A 1043 -31.46 -29.29 -16.09
N GLN A 1044 -31.59 -27.98 -15.83
CA GLN A 1044 -32.79 -27.40 -15.21
C GLN A 1044 -33.94 -27.17 -16.20
N VAL A 1045 -33.62 -26.83 -17.45
CA VAL A 1045 -34.62 -26.50 -18.50
C VAL A 1045 -35.10 -27.76 -19.24
N LEU A 1046 -34.22 -28.72 -19.50
CA LEU A 1046 -34.52 -29.96 -20.23
C LEU A 1046 -35.66 -30.81 -19.64
N PRO A 1047 -35.83 -30.96 -18.30
CA PRO A 1047 -36.94 -31.71 -17.72
C PRO A 1047 -38.31 -31.04 -17.88
N LEU A 1048 -38.36 -29.73 -18.15
CA LEU A 1048 -39.58 -28.92 -18.17
C LEU A 1048 -40.15 -28.71 -19.59
N GLN A 1049 -39.37 -28.92 -20.64
CA GLN A 1049 -39.81 -28.73 -22.04
C GLN A 1049 -40.15 -30.09 -22.69
N GLN A 1050 -41.45 -30.39 -22.81
CA GLN A 1050 -41.97 -31.34 -23.82
C GLN A 1050 -42.07 -30.71 -25.23
N ALA A 1051 -41.58 -29.47 -25.41
CA ALA A 1051 -41.60 -28.72 -26.66
C ALA A 1051 -40.29 -28.90 -27.43
N THR A 1052 -40.36 -28.88 -28.77
CA THR A 1052 -39.18 -28.87 -29.65
C THR A 1052 -38.35 -27.61 -29.40
N SER A 1053 -37.05 -27.77 -29.10
CA SER A 1053 -36.13 -26.64 -28.90
C SER A 1053 -36.06 -25.75 -30.15
N SER A 1054 -35.79 -24.46 -29.97
CA SER A 1054 -35.77 -23.48 -31.06
C SER A 1054 -34.35 -23.08 -31.49
N LEU A 1055 -34.19 -22.81 -32.79
CA LEU A 1055 -32.95 -22.33 -33.41
C LEU A 1055 -33.22 -21.03 -34.16
N LEU A 1056 -32.48 -19.96 -33.83
CA LEU A 1056 -32.44 -18.72 -34.58
C LEU A 1056 -31.20 -18.69 -35.49
N VAL A 1057 -31.38 -18.44 -36.78
CA VAL A 1057 -30.31 -18.36 -37.79
C VAL A 1057 -30.24 -16.92 -38.30
N VAL A 1058 -29.21 -16.18 -37.88
CA VAL A 1058 -28.96 -14.78 -38.28
C VAL A 1058 -27.86 -14.75 -39.33
N THR A 1059 -28.13 -14.18 -40.50
CA THR A 1059 -27.18 -14.19 -41.62
C THR A 1059 -26.95 -12.80 -42.21
N MET A 1060 -25.69 -12.48 -42.53
CA MET A 1060 -25.28 -11.22 -43.17
C MET A 1060 -24.39 -11.52 -44.40
N PRO A 1061 -24.95 -12.05 -45.50
CA PRO A 1061 -24.17 -12.38 -46.70
C PRO A 1061 -23.55 -11.14 -47.37
N GLU A 1062 -24.26 -10.02 -47.32
CA GLU A 1062 -23.80 -8.70 -47.74
C GLU A 1062 -23.98 -7.77 -46.54
N THR A 1063 -22.93 -7.03 -46.19
CA THR A 1063 -22.92 -6.13 -45.03
C THR A 1063 -22.47 -4.74 -45.50
N PRO A 1064 -23.24 -3.67 -45.23
CA PRO A 1064 -22.83 -2.32 -45.60
C PRO A 1064 -21.41 -1.99 -45.08
N GLY A 1065 -20.58 -1.40 -45.92
CA GLY A 1065 -19.20 -1.01 -45.57
C GLY A 1065 -18.20 -2.16 -45.39
N HIS A 1066 -18.59 -3.43 -45.61
CA HIS A 1066 -17.73 -4.59 -45.42
C HIS A 1066 -17.72 -5.52 -46.65
N GLY A 1067 -16.73 -6.41 -46.75
CA GLY A 1067 -16.64 -7.41 -47.81
C GLY A 1067 -17.78 -8.45 -47.76
N ALA A 1068 -18.17 -8.97 -48.91
CA ALA A 1068 -19.22 -10.00 -48.99
C ALA A 1068 -18.74 -11.35 -48.44
N LEU A 1069 -19.61 -12.04 -47.69
CA LEU A 1069 -19.35 -13.36 -47.13
C LEU A 1069 -20.04 -14.45 -47.99
N ALA A 1070 -19.34 -14.87 -49.05
CA ALA A 1070 -19.92 -15.68 -50.14
C ALA A 1070 -20.52 -17.04 -49.72
N SER A 1071 -20.09 -17.62 -48.60
CA SER A 1071 -20.54 -18.95 -48.15
C SER A 1071 -21.71 -18.92 -47.16
N VAL A 1072 -22.06 -17.76 -46.61
CA VAL A 1072 -23.10 -17.61 -45.55
C VAL A 1072 -24.44 -18.20 -45.97
N ARG A 1073 -24.87 -17.95 -47.21
CA ARG A 1073 -26.14 -18.50 -47.73
C ARG A 1073 -26.13 -20.03 -47.78
N ARG A 1074 -24.99 -20.64 -48.10
CA ARG A 1074 -24.83 -22.11 -48.18
C ARG A 1074 -24.78 -22.73 -46.78
N GLU A 1075 -24.06 -22.07 -45.87
CA GLU A 1075 -23.97 -22.44 -44.45
C GLU A 1075 -25.35 -22.46 -43.79
N ALA A 1076 -26.10 -21.36 -43.92
CA ALA A 1076 -27.45 -21.25 -43.36
C ALA A 1076 -28.38 -22.35 -43.87
N GLN A 1077 -28.40 -22.61 -45.19
CA GLN A 1077 -29.19 -23.70 -45.75
C GLN A 1077 -28.78 -25.08 -45.22
N GLY A 1078 -27.48 -25.33 -45.02
CA GLY A 1078 -26.99 -26.57 -44.45
C GLY A 1078 -27.47 -26.78 -43.01
N ILE A 1079 -27.37 -25.72 -42.19
CA ILE A 1079 -27.80 -25.73 -40.79
C ILE A 1079 -29.31 -25.92 -40.68
N ILE A 1080 -30.10 -25.15 -41.44
CA ILE A 1080 -31.56 -25.24 -41.45
C ILE A 1080 -31.99 -26.68 -41.81
N ARG A 1081 -31.44 -27.25 -42.89
CA ARG A 1081 -31.75 -28.63 -43.30
C ARG A 1081 -31.41 -29.68 -42.25
N ALA A 1082 -30.32 -29.49 -41.51
CA ALA A 1082 -29.92 -30.41 -40.44
C ALA A 1082 -30.75 -30.26 -39.16
N ALA A 1083 -31.22 -29.03 -38.88
CA ALA A 1083 -31.92 -28.67 -37.65
C ALA A 1083 -33.44 -28.88 -37.72
N GLU A 1084 -34.08 -28.56 -38.86
CA GLU A 1084 -35.54 -28.65 -39.07
C GLU A 1084 -36.19 -29.98 -38.62
N PRO A 1085 -35.55 -31.16 -38.76
CA PRO A 1085 -36.15 -32.41 -38.31
C PRO A 1085 -36.34 -32.50 -36.79
N SER A 1086 -35.59 -31.72 -36.00
CA SER A 1086 -35.53 -31.83 -34.53
C SER A 1086 -35.80 -30.51 -33.81
N LEU A 1087 -35.70 -29.37 -34.51
CA LEU A 1087 -35.72 -28.02 -33.92
C LEU A 1087 -36.70 -27.11 -34.66
N ARG A 1088 -37.31 -26.17 -33.94
CA ARG A 1088 -38.08 -25.08 -34.55
C ARG A 1088 -37.13 -23.99 -35.04
N VAL A 1089 -36.95 -23.87 -36.35
CA VAL A 1089 -35.98 -22.94 -36.94
C VAL A 1089 -36.64 -21.60 -37.33
N THR A 1090 -35.99 -20.49 -37.03
CA THR A 1090 -36.35 -19.13 -37.47
C THR A 1090 -35.13 -18.50 -38.16
N GLU A 1091 -35.28 -18.03 -39.39
CA GLU A 1091 -34.21 -17.38 -40.16
C GLU A 1091 -34.42 -15.86 -40.23
N LEU A 1092 -33.35 -15.10 -39.97
CA LEU A 1092 -33.28 -13.65 -40.11
C LEU A 1092 -32.14 -13.27 -41.07
N PRO A 1093 -32.43 -13.06 -42.37
CA PRO A 1093 -31.44 -12.62 -43.35
C PRO A 1093 -31.34 -11.10 -43.39
N GLY A 1094 -30.15 -10.56 -43.11
CA GLY A 1094 -29.89 -9.13 -43.08
C GLY A 1094 -30.64 -8.35 -41.99
N PRO A 1095 -30.73 -8.81 -40.73
CA PRO A 1095 -31.54 -8.14 -39.71
C PRO A 1095 -30.84 -6.91 -39.12
N SER A 1096 -31.62 -6.10 -38.40
CA SER A 1096 -31.10 -5.08 -37.48
C SER A 1096 -30.82 -5.65 -36.09
N THR A 1097 -30.07 -4.90 -35.28
CA THR A 1097 -29.84 -5.23 -33.87
C THR A 1097 -31.16 -5.41 -33.11
N ALA A 1098 -32.15 -4.56 -33.38
CA ALA A 1098 -33.47 -4.63 -32.75
C ALA A 1098 -34.23 -5.93 -33.12
N ASP A 1099 -34.17 -6.36 -34.38
CA ASP A 1099 -34.83 -7.60 -34.84
C ASP A 1099 -34.24 -8.83 -34.15
N VAL A 1100 -32.91 -8.87 -34.02
CA VAL A 1100 -32.21 -9.97 -33.35
C VAL A 1100 -32.57 -10.02 -31.86
N LEU A 1101 -32.49 -8.88 -31.15
CA LEU A 1101 -32.80 -8.81 -29.72
C LEU A 1101 -34.25 -9.22 -29.42
N ALA A 1102 -35.20 -8.92 -30.32
CA ALA A 1102 -36.60 -9.32 -30.18
C ALA A 1102 -36.82 -10.84 -30.26
N GLN A 1103 -35.98 -11.56 -31.02
CA GLN A 1103 -36.07 -13.02 -31.18
C GLN A 1103 -35.18 -13.80 -30.19
N LEU A 1104 -34.13 -13.17 -29.69
CA LEU A 1104 -33.12 -13.81 -28.84
C LEU A 1104 -33.73 -14.47 -27.59
N GLY A 1105 -34.71 -13.84 -26.95
CA GLY A 1105 -35.35 -14.36 -25.74
C GLY A 1105 -36.27 -15.56 -25.92
N ASN A 1106 -36.61 -15.91 -27.16
CA ASN A 1106 -37.48 -17.05 -27.49
C ASN A 1106 -36.72 -18.19 -28.18
N SER A 1107 -35.38 -18.11 -28.18
CA SER A 1107 -34.48 -18.99 -28.93
C SER A 1107 -33.57 -19.76 -27.99
N ASP A 1108 -33.57 -21.10 -28.06
CA ASP A 1108 -32.68 -21.93 -27.23
C ASP A 1108 -31.26 -22.00 -27.82
N ILE A 1109 -31.16 -21.96 -29.15
CA ILE A 1109 -29.91 -21.97 -29.91
C ILE A 1109 -29.92 -20.78 -30.87
N VAL A 1110 -28.78 -20.11 -31.02
CA VAL A 1110 -28.60 -19.02 -31.98
C VAL A 1110 -27.34 -19.27 -32.79
N HIS A 1111 -27.47 -19.16 -34.11
CA HIS A 1111 -26.37 -19.21 -35.06
C HIS A 1111 -26.22 -17.86 -35.74
N PHE A 1112 -25.02 -17.30 -35.70
CA PHE A 1112 -24.65 -16.07 -36.39
C PHE A 1112 -23.66 -16.38 -37.50
N ALA A 1113 -23.96 -15.91 -38.71
CA ALA A 1113 -23.09 -15.93 -39.87
C ALA A 1113 -22.94 -14.50 -40.40
N CYS A 1114 -22.03 -13.74 -39.79
CA CYS A 1114 -21.81 -12.31 -40.04
C CYS A 1114 -20.37 -11.88 -39.71
N HIS A 1115 -20.03 -10.62 -39.97
CA HIS A 1115 -18.77 -10.03 -39.51
C HIS A 1115 -18.82 -9.78 -38.00
N GLY A 1116 -17.69 -9.98 -37.33
CA GLY A 1116 -17.53 -9.73 -35.90
C GLY A 1116 -16.29 -8.89 -35.63
N TYR A 1117 -16.38 -8.04 -34.61
CA TYR A 1117 -15.32 -7.17 -34.16
C TYR A 1117 -15.04 -7.45 -32.68
N SER A 1118 -13.78 -7.68 -32.33
CA SER A 1118 -13.32 -7.78 -30.93
C SER A 1118 -12.56 -6.51 -30.58
N ASP A 1119 -13.09 -5.74 -29.63
CA ASP A 1119 -12.43 -4.51 -29.18
C ASP A 1119 -11.38 -4.85 -28.13
N PRO A 1120 -10.07 -4.67 -28.43
CA PRO A 1120 -8.99 -5.05 -27.52
C PRO A 1120 -8.90 -4.11 -26.31
N SER A 1121 -9.46 -2.90 -26.43
CA SER A 1121 -9.52 -1.93 -25.37
C SER A 1121 -10.75 -2.21 -24.51
N ASN A 1122 -11.96 -2.16 -25.05
CA ASN A 1122 -13.20 -2.32 -24.31
C ASN A 1122 -13.98 -3.57 -24.73
N PRO A 1123 -13.85 -4.71 -24.02
CA PRO A 1123 -14.51 -5.95 -24.42
C PRO A 1123 -16.03 -5.84 -24.59
N THR A 1124 -16.72 -4.94 -23.87
CA THR A 1124 -18.17 -4.76 -24.02
C THR A 1124 -18.57 -4.05 -25.31
N SER A 1125 -17.64 -3.34 -25.94
CA SER A 1125 -17.81 -2.71 -27.26
C SER A 1125 -17.48 -3.66 -28.42
N SER A 1126 -17.04 -4.89 -28.12
CA SER A 1126 -17.01 -5.98 -29.12
C SER A 1126 -18.42 -6.23 -29.63
N HIS A 1127 -18.57 -6.47 -30.93
CA HIS A 1127 -19.87 -6.52 -31.57
C HIS A 1127 -19.92 -7.41 -32.80
N LEU A 1128 -21.14 -7.83 -33.15
CA LEU A 1128 -21.46 -8.38 -34.46
C LEU A 1128 -21.99 -7.26 -35.37
N VAL A 1129 -21.59 -7.27 -36.64
CA VAL A 1129 -22.02 -6.26 -37.62
C VAL A 1129 -23.26 -6.75 -38.35
N LEU A 1130 -24.33 -5.98 -38.20
CA LEU A 1130 -25.67 -6.16 -38.76
C LEU A 1130 -26.00 -4.97 -39.68
N GLN A 1131 -27.28 -4.79 -40.04
CA GLN A 1131 -27.70 -3.66 -40.87
C GLN A 1131 -29.01 -3.03 -40.41
N LYS A 1132 -29.16 -1.73 -40.65
CA LYS A 1132 -30.42 -1.00 -40.44
C LYS A 1132 -30.67 -0.01 -41.57
N GLN A 1133 -31.90 0.50 -41.66
CA GLN A 1133 -32.20 1.60 -42.57
C GLN A 1133 -31.54 2.89 -42.09
N GLY A 1134 -30.83 3.58 -42.98
CA GLY A 1134 -30.27 4.91 -42.72
C GLY A 1134 -31.34 6.00 -42.63
N VAL A 1135 -31.04 7.08 -41.91
CA VAL A 1135 -31.92 8.25 -41.81
C VAL A 1135 -32.05 8.89 -43.22
N SER A 1136 -33.27 9.26 -43.61
CA SER A 1136 -33.57 9.96 -44.87
C SER A 1136 -33.33 9.17 -46.17
N GLY A 1137 -33.53 7.84 -46.17
CA GLY A 1137 -33.56 7.05 -47.41
C GLY A 1137 -32.19 6.76 -48.04
N MET A 1138 -31.10 6.96 -47.31
CA MET A 1138 -29.71 6.73 -47.75
C MET A 1138 -29.30 5.24 -47.80
N GLY A 1139 -30.22 4.32 -48.06
CA GLY A 1139 -29.93 2.88 -48.13
C GLY A 1139 -29.68 2.21 -46.77
N MET A 1140 -29.16 0.97 -46.83
CA MET A 1140 -28.78 0.21 -45.63
C MET A 1140 -27.44 0.68 -45.10
N VAL A 1141 -27.35 0.90 -43.79
CA VAL A 1141 -26.11 1.28 -43.07
C VAL A 1141 -25.75 0.21 -42.06
N PRO A 1142 -24.46 0.11 -41.64
CA PRO A 1142 -24.06 -0.82 -40.60
C PRO A 1142 -24.83 -0.57 -39.30
N ASP A 1143 -25.22 -1.64 -38.64
CA ASP A 1143 -25.74 -1.64 -37.28
C ASP A 1143 -24.86 -2.56 -36.42
N THR A 1144 -24.69 -2.27 -35.14
CA THR A 1144 -23.80 -3.05 -34.27
C THR A 1144 -24.59 -3.71 -33.15
N LEU A 1145 -24.46 -5.03 -33.02
CA LEU A 1145 -24.94 -5.78 -31.86
C LEU A 1145 -23.78 -5.95 -30.89
N GLU A 1146 -23.64 -4.98 -29.98
CA GLU A 1146 -22.59 -4.98 -28.96
C GLU A 1146 -22.87 -5.99 -27.83
N VAL A 1147 -21.80 -6.47 -27.20
CA VAL A 1147 -21.88 -7.29 -25.99
C VAL A 1147 -22.62 -6.53 -24.87
N SER A 1148 -22.44 -5.22 -24.76
CA SER A 1148 -23.18 -4.34 -23.83
C SER A 1148 -24.71 -4.50 -23.98
N ALA A 1149 -25.22 -4.49 -25.21
CA ALA A 1149 -26.65 -4.65 -25.50
C ALA A 1149 -27.19 -6.05 -25.14
N LEU A 1150 -26.35 -7.09 -25.25
CA LEU A 1150 -26.71 -8.45 -24.81
C LEU A 1150 -26.77 -8.56 -23.28
N LEU A 1151 -25.93 -7.82 -22.57
CA LEU A 1151 -25.92 -7.80 -21.10
C LEU A 1151 -27.10 -6.98 -20.53
N ASP A 1152 -27.51 -5.91 -21.20
CA ASP A 1152 -28.58 -5.02 -20.73
C ASP A 1152 -29.99 -5.54 -21.05
N THR A 1153 -30.11 -6.51 -21.96
CA THR A 1153 -31.38 -7.18 -22.19
C THR A 1153 -31.70 -8.08 -21.01
N GLN A 1154 -32.82 -7.79 -20.33
CA GLN A 1154 -33.36 -8.56 -19.19
C GLN A 1154 -33.50 -10.06 -19.48
N THR A 1155 -33.35 -10.51 -20.72
CA THR A 1155 -33.33 -11.89 -21.19
C THR A 1155 -32.30 -12.79 -20.52
N ILE A 1156 -31.12 -12.28 -20.14
CA ILE A 1156 -30.14 -13.05 -19.35
C ILE A 1156 -30.60 -13.20 -17.89
N SER A 1157 -31.37 -12.23 -17.37
CA SER A 1157 -31.91 -12.20 -16.00
C SER A 1157 -33.30 -12.84 -15.82
N ALA A 1158 -34.12 -12.91 -16.88
CA ALA A 1158 -35.53 -13.28 -16.81
C ALA A 1158 -35.75 -14.78 -16.59
N SER A 1159 -34.73 -15.61 -16.81
CA SER A 1159 -34.74 -17.04 -16.47
C SER A 1159 -34.53 -17.31 -14.97
N PHE A 1160 -34.34 -16.27 -14.14
CA PHE A 1160 -34.09 -16.41 -12.69
C PHE A 1160 -35.28 -16.08 -11.78
N ARG A 1161 -36.42 -15.61 -12.30
CA ARG A 1161 -37.65 -15.49 -11.50
C ARG A 1161 -38.51 -16.74 -11.69
N THR A 1162 -38.20 -17.77 -10.91
CA THR A 1162 -39.22 -18.74 -10.50
C THR A 1162 -40.16 -18.04 -9.53
N ASP A 1163 -41.09 -17.23 -10.04
CA ASP A 1163 -42.37 -17.04 -9.35
C ASP A 1163 -43.12 -18.38 -9.45
N VAL A 1164 -42.72 -19.33 -8.60
CA VAL A 1164 -43.61 -20.41 -8.19
C VAL A 1164 -44.45 -19.82 -7.06
N THR A 1165 -45.50 -19.11 -7.45
CA THR A 1165 -46.68 -19.01 -6.60
C THR A 1165 -47.29 -20.40 -6.48
N VAL A 1166 -47.20 -20.98 -5.28
CA VAL A 1166 -48.22 -21.91 -4.77
C VAL A 1166 -49.37 -21.07 -4.23
#